data_AF-A0A834LLT3-F1
#
_entry.id   AF-A0A834LLT3-F1
#
_cell.length_a   1.000
_cell.length_b   1.000
_cell.length_c   1.000
_cell.angle_alpha   90.00
_cell.angle_beta   90.00
_cell.angle_gamma   90.00
#
_symmetry.space_group_name_H-M   'P 1'
#
loop_
_entity.id
_entity.type
_entity.pdbx_description
1 polymer ?
#
loop_
_entity_poly.entity_id
_entity_poly.type
_entity_poly.pdbx_seq_one_letter_code
_entity_poly.pdbx_strand_id
1 'polypeptide(L)'
;MGSKFHELPPLKRYRLMQQDLEQKHQNRSAVSLSCLPAKKRKQLRDPPPPLPAAATAFCLPAKKRVWAPHPDFVPDEPISPFDLNVEYKPPFDEEEENAQEAASVPIANNIDEIEELEEPNASIAKDINETGENEEEDADEEEINAQEAENGPVSNNIHGIEEHEKEENNVSIAERINEAEENGEGEGDADDGIECAVCQSTDGDPSDPIVFCDGCDLMVHSTCYGSPLVKGIPEGDWFCAQCLVSQSAETGNGNGDIGSFSCCLCPVAGGAMKPTNNGQWAHIVCAVYVPEVFFTDPEGREGIDFSRVPDKRWGQSCYVCESGRGCAIDCSEPKCPLAFHVGCGLKEELCIEYKEGRNKGAVVAGFCKKHTESTVLAEEVYTSAIGDPGMRRDGLRVAIEAWNQCNEVGEEAPNMGSPRAADCFDVDNSTSHLKLIHKVNERDNKLGILNSPFKELDVIKVDRYAAWKEIYLGKKCQVYDYPRPWQFWMIMLKSGNMDTLAAKCPENGKKSKPFPPTPRFPCFGEGCMNMPLIYHNYTKLHGGDKENSIMRGSFYGTWDLKADVTKASAENDTSYFSLTWEKEVGKGSWVFHHFLKTSSNYPWLMLYLRSDATSGLSGGYHYQTRGMSKIVPKSPNFKVRFTLDVKKGTSSRSQFYLMDIGSCWKNNGKPCNGDVTTDVTRYSEMIINPDVQSNCNPSHLSDCPPYHTFRNGTRIHRTDKENFPYEAYHMHCFPGNAKYAEEPKNFCDPYSNPQAQEILQIVPHPVWGEYGYPTKKGDGWIGDPRTWELEVGKLSQALYFYQDPGTKPVDRHWPSIDLGAEVYIDGNEILEWTVSDLDIIITRDDN
;
A
#
# COMPACT_ATOMS: atom_id res chain seq x y z
N MET A 1 -14.21 -25.67 27.55
CA MET A 1 -13.52 -25.85 28.86
C MET A 1 -13.02 -24.49 29.34
N GLY A 2 -13.00 -24.22 30.64
CA GLY A 2 -12.69 -22.88 31.19
C GLY A 2 -11.47 -22.83 32.13
N SER A 3 -11.32 -21.65 32.76
CA SER A 3 -10.40 -21.26 33.85
C SER A 3 -8.87 -21.34 33.65
N LYS A 4 -8.28 -22.32 32.95
CA LYS A 4 -6.81 -22.51 32.97
C LYS A 4 -5.93 -21.52 32.18
N PHE A 5 -6.49 -20.69 31.30
CA PHE A 5 -5.68 -19.81 30.43
C PHE A 5 -5.50 -18.37 30.92
N HIS A 6 -6.31 -17.90 31.87
CA HIS A 6 -6.44 -16.45 32.14
C HIS A 6 -5.21 -15.79 32.79
N GLU A 7 -4.35 -16.56 33.46
CA GLU A 7 -3.16 -16.05 34.17
C GLU A 7 -1.88 -16.05 33.29
N LEU A 8 -1.93 -16.60 32.07
CA LEU A 8 -0.76 -16.64 31.17
C LEU A 8 -0.60 -15.34 30.37
N PRO A 9 0.65 -14.85 30.15
CA PRO A 9 0.95 -13.72 29.27
C PRO A 9 0.45 -13.91 27.84
N PRO A 10 0.08 -12.83 27.11
CA PRO A 10 -0.63 -12.93 25.82
C PRO A 10 0.05 -13.83 24.79
N LEU A 11 1.35 -13.66 24.56
CA LEU A 11 2.12 -14.44 23.58
C LEU A 11 2.11 -15.95 23.90
N LYS A 12 2.19 -16.30 25.19
CA LYS A 12 2.25 -17.70 25.66
C LYS A 12 0.86 -18.36 25.60
N ARG A 13 -0.21 -17.60 25.80
CA ARG A 13 -1.59 -18.05 25.56
C ARG A 13 -1.87 -18.28 24.07
N TYR A 14 -1.39 -17.39 23.20
CA TYR A 14 -1.58 -17.48 21.75
C TYR A 14 -0.91 -18.72 21.16
N ARG A 15 0.37 -18.97 21.44
CA ARG A 15 1.11 -20.17 20.97
C ARG A 15 0.41 -21.48 21.36
N LEU A 16 -0.06 -21.59 22.61
CA LEU A 16 -0.79 -22.78 23.10
C LEU A 16 -2.14 -23.00 22.39
N MET A 17 -2.80 -21.94 21.90
CA MET A 17 -4.03 -22.07 21.11
C MET A 17 -3.76 -22.45 19.65
N GLN A 18 -2.59 -22.13 19.10
CA GLN A 18 -2.19 -22.59 17.76
C GLN A 18 -1.80 -24.07 17.76
N GLN A 19 -1.05 -24.52 18.76
CA GLN A 19 -0.66 -25.94 18.88
C GLN A 19 -1.88 -26.88 19.00
N ASP A 20 -2.94 -26.46 19.71
CA ASP A 20 -4.20 -27.20 19.78
C ASP A 20 -4.96 -27.24 18.43
N LEU A 21 -4.74 -26.29 17.53
CA LEU A 21 -5.28 -26.32 16.15
C LEU A 21 -4.43 -27.22 15.23
N GLU A 22 -3.11 -27.14 15.33
CA GLU A 22 -2.17 -27.88 14.46
C GLU A 22 -2.21 -29.39 14.69
N GLN A 23 -2.33 -29.84 15.95
CA GLN A 23 -2.54 -31.26 16.27
C GLN A 23 -3.85 -31.83 15.70
N LYS A 24 -4.86 -30.99 15.43
CA LYS A 24 -6.10 -31.41 14.75
C LYS A 24 -5.93 -31.57 13.23
N HIS A 25 -4.88 -30.99 12.64
CA HIS A 25 -4.57 -31.10 11.21
C HIS A 25 -3.63 -32.26 10.86
N GLN A 26 -2.65 -32.59 11.71
CA GLN A 26 -1.65 -33.63 11.39
C GLN A 26 -2.23 -35.05 11.28
N ASN A 27 -3.36 -35.34 11.94
CA ASN A 27 -4.04 -36.66 11.91
C ASN A 27 -4.74 -37.02 10.58
N ARG A 28 -4.45 -36.36 9.45
CA ARG A 28 -5.13 -36.57 8.16
C ARG A 28 -4.29 -37.08 6.99
N SER A 29 -2.96 -37.16 7.10
CA SER A 29 -2.10 -37.35 5.91
C SER A 29 -0.96 -38.35 6.11
N ALA A 30 -1.18 -39.64 5.83
CA ALA A 30 -0.11 -40.67 5.84
C ALA A 30 -0.39 -41.88 4.93
N VAL A 31 0.14 -41.87 3.70
CA VAL A 31 0.32 -43.04 2.81
C VAL A 31 1.65 -42.88 2.06
N SER A 32 2.35 -43.97 1.75
CA SER A 32 3.74 -43.99 1.24
C SER A 32 3.86 -44.47 -0.21
N LEU A 33 5.05 -44.30 -0.84
CA LEU A 33 5.68 -45.33 -1.71
C LEU A 33 7.17 -45.06 -2.06
N SER A 34 7.85 -46.12 -2.48
CA SER A 34 9.30 -46.44 -2.52
C SER A 34 10.21 -45.78 -3.58
N CYS A 35 11.53 -45.84 -3.35
CA CYS A 35 12.65 -45.40 -4.21
C CYS A 35 13.08 -46.41 -5.33
N LEU A 36 14.03 -46.03 -6.21
CA LEU A 36 15.25 -46.79 -6.69
C LEU A 36 16.08 -45.95 -7.73
N PRO A 37 17.36 -46.29 -8.13
CA PRO A 37 18.42 -45.28 -8.40
C PRO A 37 19.13 -45.26 -9.80
N ALA A 38 20.16 -44.40 -9.91
CA ALA A 38 20.83 -43.85 -11.12
C ALA A 38 22.00 -44.65 -11.78
N LYS A 39 22.57 -44.11 -12.89
CA LYS A 39 23.78 -44.60 -13.63
C LYS A 39 24.68 -43.47 -14.20
N LYS A 40 25.96 -43.79 -14.51
CA LYS A 40 27.10 -42.86 -14.76
C LYS A 40 27.63 -42.82 -16.22
N ARG A 41 28.44 -41.79 -16.57
CA ARG A 41 29.49 -41.85 -17.65
C ARG A 41 30.72 -40.95 -17.36
N LYS A 42 31.79 -40.97 -18.20
CA LYS A 42 33.17 -40.48 -17.89
C LYS A 42 33.84 -39.58 -18.96
N GLN A 43 34.51 -38.52 -18.47
CA GLN A 43 35.86 -37.92 -18.77
C GLN A 43 36.65 -38.09 -20.09
N LEU A 44 37.34 -37.00 -20.52
CA LEU A 44 38.80 -36.79 -20.82
C LEU A 44 39.05 -35.26 -21.09
N ARG A 45 40.04 -34.53 -20.48
CA ARG A 45 41.47 -34.23 -20.84
C ARG A 45 41.71 -33.32 -22.09
N ASP A 46 42.69 -32.37 -22.20
CA ASP A 46 43.86 -31.91 -21.39
C ASP A 46 44.31 -30.42 -21.73
N PRO A 47 45.34 -29.78 -21.08
CA PRO A 47 45.61 -28.30 -21.08
C PRO A 47 47.08 -27.89 -21.51
N PRO A 48 47.76 -26.78 -21.05
CA PRO A 48 47.46 -25.33 -20.79
C PRO A 48 48.32 -24.41 -21.76
N PRO A 49 49.16 -23.38 -21.40
CA PRO A 49 49.11 -22.14 -20.54
C PRO A 49 49.33 -20.83 -21.43
N PRO A 50 49.93 -19.65 -21.03
CA PRO A 50 50.20 -18.98 -19.73
C PRO A 50 49.65 -17.50 -19.60
N LEU A 51 49.97 -16.81 -18.48
CA LEU A 51 49.51 -15.45 -18.06
C LEU A 51 50.47 -14.28 -18.43
N PRO A 52 50.05 -13.00 -18.27
CA PRO A 52 50.45 -12.20 -17.08
C PRO A 52 49.29 -11.38 -16.42
N ALA A 53 49.57 -10.57 -15.38
CA ALA A 53 48.56 -10.07 -14.42
C ALA A 53 48.62 -8.56 -14.06
N ALA A 54 47.45 -7.98 -13.68
CA ALA A 54 47.19 -6.81 -12.81
C ALA A 54 45.65 -6.66 -12.66
N ALA A 55 45.04 -6.68 -11.46
CA ALA A 55 44.88 -5.59 -10.48
C ALA A 55 44.05 -4.40 -11.04
N THR A 56 42.96 -3.91 -10.41
CA THR A 56 42.45 -4.05 -9.01
C THR A 56 40.92 -4.17 -8.98
N ALA A 57 40.37 -4.79 -7.93
CA ALA A 57 38.94 -4.84 -7.64
C ALA A 57 38.55 -3.83 -6.53
N PHE A 58 37.27 -3.45 -6.49
CA PHE A 58 36.67 -2.54 -5.52
C PHE A 58 35.15 -2.78 -5.49
N CYS A 59 34.62 -3.47 -4.48
CA CYS A 59 33.20 -3.38 -4.11
C CYS A 59 32.92 -3.72 -2.64
N LEU A 60 32.58 -2.69 -1.87
CA LEU A 60 31.16 -2.49 -1.57
C LEU A 60 30.70 -1.25 -2.36
N PRO A 61 29.39 -1.04 -2.63
CA PRO A 61 28.26 -1.97 -2.48
C PRO A 61 27.75 -2.50 -3.84
N ALA A 62 27.35 -3.77 -3.90
CA ALA A 62 26.78 -4.37 -5.10
C ALA A 62 25.24 -4.26 -5.16
N LYS A 63 24.70 -3.75 -6.28
CA LYS A 63 23.27 -3.84 -6.62
C LYS A 63 23.09 -4.46 -8.01
N LYS A 64 22.60 -5.70 -8.07
CA LYS A 64 21.81 -6.29 -9.19
C LYS A 64 22.57 -6.46 -10.54
N ARG A 65 22.20 -7.34 -11.48
CA ARG A 65 21.03 -8.24 -11.70
C ARG A 65 21.50 -9.53 -12.42
N VAL A 66 20.92 -10.68 -12.05
CA VAL A 66 20.33 -11.73 -12.92
C VAL A 66 21.12 -12.24 -14.15
N TRP A 67 21.42 -13.54 -14.19
CA TRP A 67 20.88 -14.51 -15.18
C TRP A 67 20.94 -15.93 -14.58
N ALA A 68 20.02 -16.83 -14.95
CA ALA A 68 19.81 -18.12 -14.29
C ALA A 68 20.26 -19.32 -15.15
N PRO A 69 20.40 -20.50 -14.53
CA PRO A 69 19.93 -21.75 -15.10
C PRO A 69 18.79 -22.38 -14.27
N HIS A 70 17.94 -23.17 -14.92
CA HIS A 70 16.91 -24.04 -14.30
C HIS A 70 17.58 -25.24 -13.58
N PRO A 71 16.91 -25.89 -12.61
CA PRO A 71 15.99 -26.97 -12.99
C PRO A 71 14.68 -27.06 -12.18
N ASP A 72 13.65 -27.54 -12.89
CA ASP A 72 12.64 -28.50 -12.44
C ASP A 72 11.98 -28.33 -11.05
N PHE A 73 11.07 -27.36 -10.97
CA PHE A 73 9.72 -27.68 -10.49
C PHE A 73 8.72 -27.44 -11.63
N VAL A 74 8.44 -28.49 -12.38
CA VAL A 74 7.22 -28.59 -13.19
C VAL A 74 6.15 -29.20 -12.28
N PRO A 75 5.08 -28.49 -11.92
CA PRO A 75 3.87 -29.15 -11.48
C PRO A 75 3.22 -29.80 -12.71
N ASP A 76 3.41 -31.10 -12.88
CA ASP A 76 2.64 -31.92 -13.84
C ASP A 76 1.20 -32.17 -13.32
N GLU A 77 0.58 -31.12 -12.78
CA GLU A 77 -0.83 -31.02 -12.41
C GLU A 77 -1.23 -29.54 -12.50
N PRO A 78 -2.42 -29.21 -13.04
CA PRO A 78 -2.80 -27.83 -13.31
C PRO A 78 -2.97 -27.03 -12.01
N ILE A 79 -2.43 -25.81 -11.99
CA ILE A 79 -2.57 -24.87 -10.87
C ILE A 79 -4.06 -24.62 -10.62
N SER A 80 -4.56 -25.04 -9.46
CA SER A 80 -5.91 -24.66 -9.01
C SER A 80 -6.05 -23.14 -9.05
N PRO A 81 -7.10 -22.58 -9.68
CA PRO A 81 -7.33 -21.15 -9.64
C PRO A 81 -7.52 -20.69 -8.19
N PHE A 82 -7.27 -19.41 -7.98
CA PHE A 82 -7.45 -18.69 -6.71
C PHE A 82 -8.77 -19.05 -6.03
N ASP A 83 -8.76 -19.11 -4.71
CA ASP A 83 -9.99 -19.24 -3.92
C ASP A 83 -10.82 -17.96 -4.05
N LEU A 84 -11.69 -17.95 -5.05
CA LEU A 84 -12.68 -16.91 -5.31
C LEU A 84 -13.95 -17.11 -4.45
N ASN A 85 -13.98 -18.13 -3.56
CA ASN A 85 -15.12 -18.50 -2.75
C ASN A 85 -15.24 -17.69 -1.45
N VAL A 86 -15.00 -16.37 -1.55
CA VAL A 86 -15.95 -15.45 -0.91
C VAL A 86 -17.22 -15.51 -1.76
N GLU A 87 -17.98 -16.59 -1.57
CA GLU A 87 -19.29 -16.76 -2.20
C GLU A 87 -20.17 -15.58 -1.75
N TYR A 88 -20.43 -14.66 -2.68
CA TYR A 88 -21.62 -13.83 -2.57
C TYR A 88 -22.81 -14.78 -2.65
N LYS A 89 -23.35 -15.15 -1.49
CA LYS A 89 -24.61 -15.86 -1.38
C LYS A 89 -25.71 -14.81 -1.49
N PRO A 90 -26.44 -14.71 -2.62
CA PRO A 90 -27.74 -14.08 -2.54
C PRO A 90 -28.57 -14.87 -1.51
N PRO A 91 -29.36 -14.21 -0.65
CA PRO A 91 -30.46 -14.93 -0.01
C PRO A 91 -31.33 -15.51 -1.13
N PHE A 92 -31.62 -16.81 -1.05
CA PHE A 92 -32.54 -17.47 -1.96
C PHE A 92 -33.94 -16.86 -1.81
N ASP A 93 -34.71 -16.88 -2.88
CA ASP A 93 -36.12 -16.55 -2.85
C ASP A 93 -36.86 -17.56 -1.95
N GLU A 94 -37.65 -17.05 -0.98
CA GLU A 94 -38.82 -17.76 -0.48
C GLU A 94 -40.04 -17.14 -1.16
N GLU A 95 -40.83 -17.97 -1.83
CA GLU A 95 -42.00 -17.55 -2.60
C GLU A 95 -43.14 -17.08 -1.67
N GLU A 96 -44.08 -16.32 -2.23
CA GLU A 96 -45.31 -15.96 -1.51
C GLU A 96 -46.15 -17.21 -1.22
N GLU A 97 -46.67 -17.35 0.00
CA GLU A 97 -47.96 -18.05 0.17
C GLU A 97 -48.90 -17.33 1.13
N ASN A 98 -50.20 -17.46 0.86
CA ASN A 98 -51.26 -16.60 1.42
C ASN A 98 -51.70 -17.03 2.83
N ALA A 99 -52.09 -16.03 3.63
CA ALA A 99 -53.05 -16.21 4.71
C ALA A 99 -54.07 -15.06 4.67
N GLN A 100 -55.29 -15.35 4.23
CA GLN A 100 -56.43 -14.43 4.25
C GLN A 100 -57.30 -14.64 5.51
N GLU A 101 -58.21 -13.69 5.73
CA GLU A 101 -59.28 -13.68 6.73
C GLU A 101 -58.90 -13.56 8.23
N ALA A 102 -59.67 -12.88 9.08
CA ALA A 102 -60.66 -11.81 8.81
C ALA A 102 -60.99 -11.06 10.12
N ALA A 103 -61.14 -9.73 10.04
CA ALA A 103 -61.92 -8.94 11.00
C ALA A 103 -62.28 -7.58 10.38
N SER A 104 -63.56 -7.37 10.07
CA SER A 104 -64.10 -6.07 9.64
C SER A 104 -65.02 -5.48 10.71
N VAL A 105 -65.07 -4.15 10.79
CA VAL A 105 -66.30 -3.32 10.91
C VAL A 105 -65.89 -1.82 10.97
N PRO A 106 -66.55 -0.92 10.23
CA PRO A 106 -66.22 0.51 10.18
C PRO A 106 -67.09 1.37 11.13
N ILE A 107 -66.88 2.70 11.17
CA ILE A 107 -67.97 3.69 11.26
C ILE A 107 -67.52 5.12 10.87
N ALA A 108 -68.41 5.77 10.10
CA ALA A 108 -68.63 7.20 9.80
C ALA A 108 -67.54 8.28 9.94
N ASN A 109 -67.32 8.95 8.80
CA ASN A 109 -67.32 10.41 8.56
C ASN A 109 -67.67 11.36 9.73
N ASN A 110 -67.07 12.55 9.70
CA ASN A 110 -67.84 13.80 9.63
C ASN A 110 -67.08 14.85 8.81
N ILE A 111 -67.82 15.85 8.30
CA ILE A 111 -67.36 16.95 7.44
C ILE A 111 -67.83 18.27 8.08
N ASP A 112 -66.98 19.30 8.02
CA ASP A 112 -67.26 20.75 7.94
C ASP A 112 -65.96 21.32 7.28
N GLU A 113 -65.93 22.05 6.16
CA GLU A 113 -66.45 23.40 5.86
C GLU A 113 -65.95 24.45 6.90
N ILE A 114 -65.48 25.68 6.60
CA ILE A 114 -65.58 26.69 5.51
C ILE A 114 -64.14 27.30 5.36
N GLU A 115 -63.58 27.90 4.29
CA GLU A 115 -64.06 28.80 3.20
C GLU A 115 -63.17 28.69 1.91
N GLU A 116 -63.53 29.38 0.82
CA GLU A 116 -62.70 29.61 -0.38
C GLU A 116 -62.28 31.10 -0.49
N LEU A 117 -61.17 31.44 -1.17
CA LEU A 117 -60.96 32.76 -1.78
C LEU A 117 -60.13 32.66 -3.08
N GLU A 118 -60.63 33.26 -4.16
CA GLU A 118 -60.03 33.27 -5.51
C GLU A 118 -59.06 34.47 -5.75
N GLU A 119 -58.44 34.50 -6.94
CA GLU A 119 -57.57 35.57 -7.46
C GLU A 119 -58.31 36.91 -7.72
N PRO A 120 -57.60 38.00 -8.15
CA PRO A 120 -57.58 38.25 -9.60
C PRO A 120 -56.34 38.99 -10.20
N ASN A 121 -55.90 38.51 -11.38
CA ASN A 121 -55.53 39.24 -12.62
C ASN A 121 -54.88 40.66 -12.60
N ALA A 122 -53.74 40.83 -13.33
CA ALA A 122 -53.50 41.83 -14.43
C ALA A 122 -51.99 42.16 -14.67
N SER A 123 -51.51 42.70 -15.82
CA SER A 123 -51.87 42.56 -17.25
C SER A 123 -50.84 43.28 -18.20
N ILE A 124 -50.72 42.82 -19.46
CA ILE A 124 -50.30 43.55 -20.71
C ILE A 124 -48.86 44.13 -20.88
N ALA A 125 -48.11 43.60 -21.86
CA ALA A 125 -47.40 44.25 -23.00
C ALA A 125 -46.45 43.20 -23.67
N LYS A 126 -46.48 42.81 -24.95
CA LYS A 126 -46.50 43.49 -26.29
C LYS A 126 -45.24 44.29 -26.65
N ASP A 127 -44.37 43.70 -27.48
CA ASP A 127 -44.13 44.04 -28.91
C ASP A 127 -43.14 43.00 -29.53
N ILE A 128 -43.49 42.23 -30.56
CA ILE A 128 -43.41 42.50 -32.02
C ILE A 128 -41.97 42.65 -32.55
N ASN A 129 -41.48 41.61 -33.27
CA ASN A 129 -41.04 41.76 -34.66
C ASN A 129 -40.95 40.41 -35.40
N GLU A 130 -41.05 40.46 -36.73
CA GLU A 130 -41.11 39.31 -37.66
C GLU A 130 -39.82 39.19 -38.49
N THR A 131 -39.55 38.02 -39.11
CA THR A 131 -39.43 37.79 -40.58
C THR A 131 -38.64 36.52 -40.93
N GLY A 132 -38.96 35.90 -42.09
CA GLY A 132 -38.17 34.83 -42.75
C GLY A 132 -38.47 33.41 -42.26
N GLU A 133 -39.39 32.62 -42.80
CA GLU A 133 -39.66 32.14 -44.19
C GLU A 133 -38.89 30.86 -44.60
N ASN A 134 -39.67 29.78 -44.80
CA ASN A 134 -39.48 28.65 -45.72
C ASN A 134 -38.33 27.64 -45.38
N GLU A 135 -38.34 26.38 -45.84
CA GLU A 135 -39.18 25.66 -46.84
C GLU A 135 -39.87 24.40 -46.23
N GLU A 136 -40.67 23.69 -47.03
CA GLU A 136 -41.61 22.61 -46.65
C GLU A 136 -41.07 21.19 -47.01
N GLU A 137 -41.97 20.19 -47.07
CA GLU A 137 -41.80 18.79 -47.54
C GLU A 137 -40.93 17.87 -46.64
N ASP A 138 -41.20 16.57 -46.46
CA ASP A 138 -42.44 15.76 -46.37
C ASP A 138 -41.98 14.43 -45.70
N ALA A 139 -42.69 13.84 -44.73
CA ALA A 139 -43.82 12.93 -44.91
C ALA A 139 -43.53 11.71 -45.81
N ASP A 140 -43.26 10.55 -45.19
CA ASP A 140 -43.54 9.22 -45.75
C ASP A 140 -43.72 8.20 -44.60
N GLU A 141 -44.90 7.59 -44.52
CA GLU A 141 -45.20 6.42 -43.67
C GLU A 141 -45.22 5.16 -44.56
N GLU A 142 -44.63 4.04 -44.14
CA GLU A 142 -45.11 2.72 -44.59
C GLU A 142 -44.77 1.60 -43.60
N GLU A 143 -45.81 1.08 -42.92
CA GLU A 143 -45.79 -0.29 -42.35
C GLU A 143 -46.07 -1.32 -43.46
N ILE A 144 -45.71 -2.59 -43.24
CA ILE A 144 -46.64 -3.76 -43.28
C ILE A 144 -45.88 -5.11 -43.20
N ASN A 145 -46.35 -6.00 -42.32
CA ASN A 145 -46.32 -7.49 -42.25
C ASN A 145 -45.29 -8.33 -43.08
N ALA A 146 -44.83 -9.52 -42.65
CA ALA A 146 -45.61 -10.60 -42.02
C ALA A 146 -44.75 -11.76 -41.44
N GLN A 147 -45.31 -12.51 -40.44
CA GLN A 147 -45.43 -13.99 -40.29
C GLN A 147 -44.19 -14.92 -40.57
N GLU A 148 -43.95 -16.13 -40.02
CA GLU A 148 -44.50 -17.10 -39.02
C GLU A 148 -43.43 -18.25 -38.91
N ALA A 149 -43.36 -19.27 -38.02
CA ALA A 149 -43.95 -19.73 -36.74
C ALA A 149 -42.95 -20.81 -36.15
N GLU A 150 -43.16 -21.72 -35.18
CA GLU A 150 -44.27 -22.16 -34.31
C GLU A 150 -43.73 -22.94 -33.06
N ASN A 151 -44.54 -23.07 -31.99
CA ASN A 151 -44.65 -24.09 -30.91
C ASN A 151 -43.54 -25.11 -30.49
N GLY A 152 -43.52 -25.45 -29.18
CA GLY A 152 -42.95 -26.69 -28.58
C GLY A 152 -44.04 -27.77 -28.32
N PRO A 153 -44.10 -28.51 -27.17
CA PRO A 153 -43.11 -28.76 -26.09
C PRO A 153 -43.14 -30.24 -25.54
N VAL A 154 -42.54 -30.50 -24.35
CA VAL A 154 -42.65 -31.74 -23.48
C VAL A 154 -42.12 -33.07 -24.11
N SER A 155 -41.96 -34.26 -23.48
CA SER A 155 -42.20 -34.89 -22.14
C SER A 155 -41.40 -36.23 -22.04
N ASN A 156 -41.24 -37.02 -20.96
CA ASN A 156 -41.28 -36.95 -19.47
C ASN A 156 -40.70 -38.29 -18.90
N ASN A 157 -40.45 -38.41 -17.57
CA ASN A 157 -40.65 -39.61 -16.67
C ASN A 157 -39.67 -39.59 -15.45
N ILE A 158 -40.07 -39.71 -14.15
CA ILE A 158 -40.80 -40.78 -13.39
C ILE A 158 -39.88 -42.00 -13.11
N HIS A 159 -39.61 -42.54 -11.90
CA HIS A 159 -39.99 -42.37 -10.45
C HIS A 159 -38.70 -42.59 -9.58
N GLY A 160 -38.61 -42.51 -8.24
CA GLY A 160 -39.52 -42.27 -7.09
C GLY A 160 -39.15 -43.15 -5.84
N ILE A 161 -39.74 -42.88 -4.65
CA ILE A 161 -39.82 -43.74 -3.42
C ILE A 161 -38.69 -43.64 -2.33
N GLU A 162 -39.04 -43.03 -1.16
CA GLU A 162 -38.93 -43.45 0.29
C GLU A 162 -37.63 -44.09 0.89
N GLU A 163 -37.27 -44.04 2.20
CA GLU A 163 -37.62 -43.26 3.43
C GLU A 163 -36.61 -43.47 4.61
N HIS A 164 -36.61 -42.55 5.61
CA HIS A 164 -36.34 -42.65 7.08
C HIS A 164 -35.15 -43.40 7.79
N GLU A 165 -34.56 -42.72 8.81
CA GLU A 165 -34.10 -43.22 10.16
C GLU A 165 -32.87 -44.16 10.33
N LYS A 166 -32.16 -44.32 11.48
CA LYS A 166 -31.88 -43.60 12.77
C LYS A 166 -30.70 -44.29 13.52
N GLU A 167 -30.11 -43.64 14.55
CA GLU A 167 -29.63 -44.13 15.91
C GLU A 167 -28.97 -45.55 16.09
N GLU A 168 -28.09 -45.90 17.04
CA GLU A 168 -27.35 -45.21 18.13
C GLU A 168 -26.10 -46.01 18.63
N ASN A 169 -25.51 -45.59 19.77
CA ASN A 169 -24.29 -46.07 20.45
C ASN A 169 -24.22 -47.57 20.87
N ASN A 170 -23.00 -48.10 21.09
CA ASN A 170 -22.53 -48.46 22.46
C ASN A 170 -21.05 -48.91 22.61
N VAL A 171 -20.59 -48.99 23.87
CA VAL A 171 -19.19 -49.22 24.32
C VAL A 171 -19.06 -50.53 25.13
N SER A 172 -17.88 -51.17 25.13
CA SER A 172 -17.46 -52.04 26.25
C SER A 172 -15.93 -52.04 26.47
N ILE A 173 -15.50 -52.38 27.68
CA ILE A 173 -14.10 -52.32 28.17
C ILE A 173 -13.58 -53.75 28.44
N ALA A 174 -12.29 -54.00 28.21
CA ALA A 174 -11.55 -55.13 28.74
C ALA A 174 -10.13 -54.68 29.19
N GLU A 175 -9.50 -55.41 30.11
CA GLU A 175 -8.43 -54.88 30.99
C GLU A 175 -7.05 -55.56 30.87
N ARG A 176 -5.99 -54.72 30.88
CA ARG A 176 -4.62 -54.97 31.45
C ARG A 176 -3.84 -56.17 30.84
N ILE A 177 -2.57 -56.49 31.16
CA ILE A 177 -1.59 -56.09 32.19
C ILE A 177 -0.17 -56.05 31.56
N ASN A 178 0.69 -55.07 31.90
CA ASN A 178 2.10 -55.29 32.29
C ASN A 178 2.83 -53.98 32.64
N GLU A 179 3.83 -54.10 33.53
CA GLU A 179 4.65 -53.05 34.13
C GLU A 179 6.07 -53.14 33.48
N ALA A 180 6.66 -52.04 32.99
CA ALA A 180 7.46 -51.01 33.68
C ALA A 180 8.96 -51.36 33.84
N GLU A 181 9.83 -50.56 33.21
CA GLU A 181 11.25 -50.36 33.57
C GLU A 181 11.70 -48.95 33.11
N GLU A 182 12.79 -48.42 33.66
CA GLU A 182 12.92 -46.98 33.96
C GLU A 182 13.72 -46.08 32.96
N ASN A 183 13.53 -44.76 33.13
CA ASN A 183 14.47 -43.64 32.90
C ASN A 183 14.84 -43.19 31.46
N GLY A 184 14.68 -41.88 31.21
CA GLY A 184 15.20 -41.14 30.05
C GLY A 184 14.58 -39.74 29.93
N GLU A 185 15.39 -38.70 29.89
CA GLU A 185 14.95 -37.31 29.68
C GLU A 185 14.89 -36.96 28.18
N GLY A 186 14.12 -35.93 27.80
CA GLY A 186 14.03 -35.42 26.43
C GLY A 186 13.27 -34.10 26.35
N GLU A 187 13.88 -33.08 25.75
CA GLU A 187 13.32 -31.73 25.62
C GLU A 187 12.48 -31.58 24.33
N GLY A 188 11.95 -30.37 24.09
CA GLY A 188 10.97 -30.10 23.04
C GLY A 188 11.09 -28.67 22.50
N ASP A 189 12.25 -28.41 21.92
CA ASP A 189 12.74 -27.31 21.08
C ASP A 189 11.82 -26.14 20.69
N ALA A 190 12.41 -24.95 20.66
CA ALA A 190 11.91 -23.78 19.94
C ALA A 190 12.79 -23.51 18.72
N ASP A 191 12.17 -23.10 17.62
CA ASP A 191 12.84 -22.81 16.34
C ASP A 191 13.34 -21.35 16.33
N ASP A 192 14.66 -21.17 16.50
CA ASP A 192 15.36 -19.88 16.42
C ASP A 192 16.05 -19.75 15.05
N GLY A 193 15.97 -18.55 14.45
CA GLY A 193 16.38 -18.31 13.06
C GLY A 193 17.90 -18.37 12.79
N ILE A 194 18.27 -18.75 11.57
CA ILE A 194 19.67 -18.79 11.09
C ILE A 194 20.19 -17.37 10.85
N GLU A 195 21.12 -16.91 11.69
CA GLU A 195 21.72 -15.57 11.61
C GLU A 195 23.22 -15.58 11.28
N CYS A 196 23.69 -14.61 10.51
CA CYS A 196 25.12 -14.44 10.22
C CYS A 196 25.89 -13.76 11.36
N ALA A 197 26.89 -14.46 11.91
CA ALA A 197 27.74 -14.04 13.04
C ALA A 197 28.73 -12.88 12.75
N VAL A 198 28.52 -12.12 11.66
CA VAL A 198 29.30 -10.92 11.28
C VAL A 198 28.39 -9.69 11.08
N CYS A 199 27.19 -9.87 10.51
CA CYS A 199 26.28 -8.77 10.17
C CYS A 199 24.91 -8.82 10.86
N GLN A 200 24.61 -9.89 11.63
CA GLN A 200 23.35 -10.07 12.37
C GLN A 200 22.09 -10.02 11.49
N SER A 201 22.19 -10.47 10.24
CA SER A 201 21.05 -10.64 9.32
C SER A 201 20.82 -12.12 9.00
N THR A 202 19.54 -12.46 8.82
CA THR A 202 19.02 -13.76 8.34
C THR A 202 18.96 -13.84 6.80
N ASP A 203 19.26 -12.76 6.08
CA ASP A 203 19.03 -12.64 4.63
C ASP A 203 20.13 -13.34 3.81
N GLY A 204 20.07 -14.66 3.68
CA GLY A 204 20.91 -15.41 2.74
C GLY A 204 20.29 -15.46 1.34
N ASP A 205 20.94 -14.85 0.33
CA ASP A 205 20.52 -14.97 -1.09
C ASP A 205 21.42 -15.94 -1.88
N PRO A 206 21.00 -16.50 -3.03
CA PRO A 206 21.78 -17.51 -3.76
C PRO A 206 23.14 -17.05 -4.31
N SER A 207 23.43 -15.75 -4.27
CA SER A 207 24.72 -15.16 -4.63
C SER A 207 25.58 -14.72 -3.42
N ASP A 208 24.98 -14.63 -2.23
CA ASP A 208 25.70 -14.54 -0.95
C ASP A 208 24.92 -15.30 0.15
N PRO A 209 25.03 -16.64 0.20
CA PRO A 209 24.30 -17.44 1.18
C PRO A 209 25.02 -17.49 2.52
N ILE A 210 24.27 -17.80 3.59
CA ILE A 210 24.85 -18.13 4.89
C ILE A 210 25.42 -19.56 4.81
N VAL A 211 26.72 -19.69 5.10
CA VAL A 211 27.47 -20.95 5.11
C VAL A 211 27.81 -21.31 6.55
N PHE A 212 27.74 -22.61 6.86
CA PHE A 212 27.97 -23.20 8.17
C PHE A 212 29.37 -23.83 8.21
N CYS A 213 30.13 -23.62 9.28
CA CYS A 213 31.42 -24.28 9.46
C CYS A 213 31.24 -25.67 10.09
N ASP A 214 31.49 -26.74 9.33
CA ASP A 214 31.31 -28.15 9.74
C ASP A 214 32.14 -28.59 10.96
N GLY A 215 33.03 -27.72 11.48
CA GLY A 215 33.80 -27.95 12.70
C GLY A 215 33.41 -27.12 13.92
N CYS A 216 32.45 -26.19 13.82
CA CYS A 216 32.03 -25.35 14.96
C CYS A 216 30.69 -24.59 14.79
N ASP A 217 29.88 -24.92 13.78
CA ASP A 217 28.58 -24.31 13.48
C ASP A 217 28.59 -22.78 13.33
N LEU A 218 29.74 -22.19 13.01
CA LEU A 218 29.87 -20.77 12.71
C LEU A 218 29.12 -20.43 11.41
N MET A 219 27.95 -19.80 11.55
CA MET A 219 27.10 -19.29 10.47
C MET A 219 27.59 -17.93 9.98
N VAL A 220 27.93 -17.82 8.69
CA VAL A 220 28.41 -16.56 8.07
C VAL A 220 28.04 -16.46 6.59
N HIS A 221 27.66 -15.26 6.12
CA HIS A 221 27.59 -14.97 4.69
C HIS A 221 28.95 -15.10 4.02
N SER A 222 28.97 -15.57 2.76
CA SER A 222 30.18 -15.75 1.97
C SER A 222 31.01 -14.47 1.81
N THR A 223 30.39 -13.30 1.61
CA THR A 223 31.10 -12.01 1.50
C THR A 223 31.48 -11.42 2.87
N CYS A 224 30.74 -11.78 3.93
CA CYS A 224 31.06 -11.36 5.29
C CYS A 224 32.30 -12.08 5.83
N TYR A 225 32.49 -13.37 5.50
CA TYR A 225 33.70 -14.11 5.86
C TYR A 225 34.85 -13.95 4.84
N GLY A 226 34.51 -13.66 3.57
CA GLY A 226 35.48 -13.46 2.50
C GLY A 226 36.09 -14.77 2.01
N SER A 227 37.41 -14.83 1.93
CA SER A 227 38.19 -15.97 1.46
C SER A 227 38.04 -17.16 2.44
N PRO A 228 37.81 -18.40 1.96
CA PRO A 228 37.71 -18.81 0.56
C PRO A 228 36.33 -18.58 -0.07
N LEU A 229 35.25 -18.46 0.71
CA LEU A 229 33.86 -18.50 0.24
C LEU A 229 33.52 -17.50 -0.88
N VAL A 230 34.05 -16.27 -0.82
CA VAL A 230 33.89 -15.23 -1.86
C VAL A 230 34.50 -15.62 -3.22
N LYS A 231 35.35 -16.64 -3.28
CA LYS A 231 35.96 -17.21 -4.50
C LYS A 231 35.20 -18.47 -4.98
N GLY A 232 34.16 -18.88 -4.25
CA GLY A 232 33.38 -20.09 -4.45
C GLY A 232 33.23 -20.89 -3.15
N ILE A 233 32.04 -21.41 -2.90
CA ILE A 233 31.78 -22.36 -1.81
C ILE A 233 32.38 -23.72 -2.22
N PRO A 234 33.10 -24.44 -1.33
CA PRO A 234 33.67 -25.75 -1.66
C PRO A 234 32.63 -26.81 -2.05
N GLU A 235 33.00 -27.74 -2.92
CA GLU A 235 32.24 -28.98 -3.15
C GLU A 235 32.53 -29.98 -2.01
N GLY A 236 31.97 -29.71 -0.83
CA GLY A 236 32.18 -30.50 0.40
C GLY A 236 32.36 -29.62 1.62
N ASP A 237 32.79 -30.24 2.72
CA ASP A 237 32.95 -29.63 4.06
C ASP A 237 33.73 -28.30 4.01
N TRP A 238 33.21 -27.26 4.67
CA TRP A 238 33.89 -25.98 4.86
C TRP A 238 34.25 -25.75 6.33
N PHE A 239 35.54 -25.48 6.56
CA PHE A 239 36.06 -25.14 7.88
C PHE A 239 36.51 -23.68 7.92
N CYS A 240 36.08 -22.96 8.95
CA CYS A 240 36.60 -21.63 9.26
C CYS A 240 38.09 -21.68 9.63
N ALA A 241 38.78 -20.55 9.56
CA ALA A 241 40.22 -20.47 9.79
C ALA A 241 40.66 -21.01 11.17
N GLN A 242 39.83 -20.89 12.20
CA GLN A 242 40.10 -21.44 13.54
C GLN A 242 40.11 -22.98 13.51
N CYS A 243 39.10 -23.60 12.88
CA CYS A 243 39.01 -25.06 12.72
C CYS A 243 40.12 -25.62 11.83
N LEU A 244 40.46 -24.95 10.73
CA LEU A 244 41.58 -25.33 9.86
C LEU A 244 42.92 -25.34 10.61
N VAL A 245 43.18 -24.34 11.44
CA VAL A 245 44.39 -24.29 12.27
C VAL A 245 44.39 -25.38 13.34
N SER A 246 43.25 -25.64 14.00
CA SER A 246 43.11 -26.74 14.96
C SER A 246 43.42 -28.11 14.34
N GLN A 247 42.79 -28.45 13.20
CA GLN A 247 43.05 -29.70 12.47
C GLN A 247 44.54 -29.85 12.08
N SER A 248 45.20 -28.74 11.73
CA SER A 248 46.63 -28.78 11.38
C SER A 248 47.55 -29.06 12.58
N ALA A 249 47.12 -28.76 13.81
CA ALA A 249 47.91 -28.98 15.03
C ALA A 249 47.89 -30.45 15.49
N GLU A 250 46.79 -31.18 15.29
CA GLU A 250 46.60 -32.56 15.79
C GLU A 250 47.52 -33.61 15.14
N THR A 251 48.17 -33.28 14.02
CA THR A 251 49.20 -34.14 13.42
C THR A 251 50.58 -34.00 14.08
N GLY A 252 50.74 -33.05 15.01
CA GLY A 252 51.93 -32.87 15.84
C GLY A 252 51.83 -33.64 17.16
N ASN A 253 52.69 -34.64 17.34
CA ASN A 253 52.62 -35.55 18.49
C ASN A 253 53.12 -34.90 19.80
N GLY A 254 52.23 -34.23 20.55
CA GLY A 254 52.53 -33.70 21.89
C GLY A 254 51.34 -33.00 22.56
N ASN A 255 51.19 -33.20 23.88
CA ASN A 255 50.15 -32.56 24.68
C ASN A 255 50.39 -31.04 24.80
N GLY A 256 49.69 -30.24 24.00
CA GLY A 256 49.60 -28.79 24.14
C GLY A 256 48.13 -28.36 24.26
N ASP A 257 47.87 -27.27 24.97
CA ASP A 257 46.53 -26.66 25.00
C ASP A 257 46.05 -26.34 23.57
N ILE A 258 44.77 -26.64 23.30
CA ILE A 258 44.08 -26.09 22.12
C ILE A 258 44.00 -24.58 22.34
N GLY A 259 44.92 -23.86 21.70
CA GLY A 259 45.19 -22.46 21.98
C GLY A 259 43.93 -21.60 21.85
N SER A 260 43.49 -21.00 22.97
CA SER A 260 42.28 -20.18 23.00
C SER A 260 42.37 -19.04 21.99
N PHE A 261 41.60 -19.15 20.90
CA PHE A 261 41.49 -18.13 19.87
C PHE A 261 40.80 -16.90 20.45
N SER A 262 41.60 -15.96 20.98
CA SER A 262 41.13 -14.70 21.54
C SER A 262 41.36 -13.54 20.56
N CYS A 263 40.32 -12.72 20.35
CA CYS A 263 40.43 -11.50 19.58
C CYS A 263 41.35 -10.48 20.26
N CYS A 264 42.33 -9.91 19.54
CA CYS A 264 43.19 -8.85 20.07
C CYS A 264 42.45 -7.51 20.23
N LEU A 265 41.34 -7.30 19.52
CA LEU A 265 40.59 -6.04 19.52
C LEU A 265 39.49 -5.97 20.60
N CYS A 266 39.02 -7.09 21.16
CA CYS A 266 38.03 -7.11 22.24
C CYS A 266 38.06 -8.40 23.08
N PRO A 267 37.55 -8.39 24.33
CA PRO A 267 37.59 -9.54 25.23
C PRO A 267 36.41 -10.52 25.03
N VAL A 268 35.67 -10.43 23.92
CA VAL A 268 34.52 -11.30 23.64
C VAL A 268 34.99 -12.61 23.00
N ALA A 269 34.41 -13.73 23.44
CA ALA A 269 34.69 -15.07 22.93
C ALA A 269 33.68 -15.50 21.84
N GLY A 270 34.04 -16.49 21.02
CA GLY A 270 33.22 -16.94 19.88
C GLY A 270 33.21 -15.94 18.72
N GLY A 271 32.32 -16.14 17.75
CA GLY A 271 32.18 -15.29 16.56
C GLY A 271 33.29 -15.46 15.51
N ALA A 272 33.08 -14.90 14.31
CA ALA A 272 33.97 -15.11 13.17
C ALA A 272 35.31 -14.38 13.31
N MET A 273 36.42 -15.12 13.36
CA MET A 273 37.78 -14.57 13.39
C MET A 273 38.62 -14.94 12.17
N LYS A 274 39.62 -14.09 11.89
CA LYS A 274 40.70 -14.30 10.92
C LYS A 274 42.06 -13.97 11.56
N PRO A 275 43.17 -14.54 11.06
CA PRO A 275 44.51 -14.17 11.49
C PRO A 275 44.86 -12.74 11.05
N THR A 276 45.63 -12.06 11.90
CA THR A 276 46.21 -10.74 11.69
C THR A 276 47.63 -10.86 11.14
N ASN A 277 48.18 -9.78 10.56
CA ASN A 277 49.49 -9.80 9.92
C ASN A 277 50.68 -10.05 10.88
N ASN A 278 50.47 -10.04 12.20
CA ASN A 278 51.49 -10.38 13.21
C ASN A 278 51.27 -11.76 13.88
N GLY A 279 50.31 -12.56 13.41
CA GLY A 279 50.01 -13.89 13.94
C GLY A 279 49.02 -13.93 15.12
N GLN A 280 48.53 -12.79 15.60
CA GLN A 280 47.39 -12.73 16.52
C GLN A 280 46.06 -12.96 15.78
N TRP A 281 44.95 -13.12 16.50
CA TRP A 281 43.61 -13.27 15.93
C TRP A 281 42.76 -12.03 16.18
N ALA A 282 41.85 -11.73 15.26
CA ALA A 282 40.85 -10.67 15.44
C ALA A 282 39.50 -11.11 14.82
N HIS A 283 38.41 -10.64 15.43
CA HIS A 283 37.08 -10.75 14.81
C HIS A 283 37.04 -9.94 13.51
N ILE A 284 36.41 -10.48 12.48
CA ILE A 284 36.15 -9.75 11.23
C ILE A 284 35.33 -8.49 11.53
N VAL A 285 34.29 -8.61 12.38
CA VAL A 285 33.43 -7.48 12.76
C VAL A 285 34.17 -6.39 13.54
N CYS A 286 35.13 -6.73 14.41
CA CYS A 286 35.97 -5.72 15.08
C CYS A 286 36.91 -5.03 14.08
N ALA A 287 37.42 -5.75 13.08
CA ALA A 287 38.25 -5.17 12.01
C ALA A 287 37.46 -4.31 10.99
N VAL A 288 36.14 -4.44 10.94
CA VAL A 288 35.24 -3.58 10.14
C VAL A 288 34.91 -2.26 10.86
N TYR A 289 34.68 -2.30 12.18
CA TYR A 289 34.18 -1.14 12.94
C TYR A 289 35.25 -0.37 13.74
N VAL A 290 36.51 -0.81 13.80
CA VAL A 290 37.61 0.04 14.29
C VAL A 290 38.19 0.83 13.10
N PRO A 291 38.06 2.17 13.02
CA PRO A 291 38.36 2.94 11.80
C PRO A 291 39.79 2.83 11.27
N GLU A 292 40.75 2.53 12.14
CA GLU A 292 42.17 2.43 11.81
C GLU A 292 42.66 0.99 11.63
N VAL A 293 41.76 0.01 11.62
CA VAL A 293 42.04 -1.38 11.22
C VAL A 293 41.70 -1.56 9.74
N PHE A 294 42.55 -2.32 9.04
CA PHE A 294 42.40 -2.57 7.60
C PHE A 294 42.62 -4.06 7.30
N PHE A 295 42.13 -4.52 6.16
CA PHE A 295 42.46 -5.83 5.59
C PHE A 295 43.48 -5.63 4.46
N THR A 296 44.47 -6.52 4.31
CA THR A 296 45.37 -6.49 3.14
C THR A 296 44.71 -7.09 1.89
N ASP A 297 43.76 -8.02 2.08
CA ASP A 297 42.77 -8.42 1.08
C ASP A 297 41.36 -8.07 1.61
N PRO A 298 40.78 -6.91 1.25
CA PRO A 298 39.45 -6.48 1.71
C PRO A 298 38.31 -7.37 1.25
N GLU A 299 38.41 -7.98 0.06
CA GLU A 299 37.38 -8.87 -0.49
C GLU A 299 37.51 -10.26 0.13
N GLY A 300 38.74 -10.74 0.31
CA GLY A 300 39.04 -11.96 1.06
C GLY A 300 38.89 -11.84 2.58
N ARG A 301 38.71 -10.64 3.14
CA ARG A 301 38.75 -10.36 4.59
C ARG A 301 40.03 -10.90 5.25
N GLU A 302 41.18 -10.83 4.59
CA GLU A 302 42.43 -11.45 5.05
C GLU A 302 43.51 -10.44 5.42
N GLY A 303 44.45 -10.90 6.25
CA GLY A 303 45.60 -10.12 6.71
C GLY A 303 45.19 -8.85 7.43
N ILE A 304 44.49 -9.00 8.56
CA ILE A 304 44.04 -7.88 9.38
C ILE A 304 45.28 -7.10 9.90
N ASP A 305 45.36 -5.81 9.54
CA ASP A 305 46.37 -4.85 9.95
C ASP A 305 45.77 -3.84 10.94
N PHE A 306 46.26 -3.85 12.16
CA PHE A 306 45.91 -2.88 13.21
C PHE A 306 47.08 -1.96 13.58
N SER A 307 48.16 -1.93 12.79
CA SER A 307 49.37 -1.13 13.05
C SER A 307 49.14 0.40 13.07
N ARG A 308 47.97 0.85 12.60
CA ARG A 308 47.55 2.26 12.56
C ARG A 308 46.62 2.65 13.71
N VAL A 309 46.20 1.69 14.55
CA VAL A 309 45.31 1.93 15.70
C VAL A 309 46.05 2.75 16.77
N PRO A 310 45.61 3.98 17.10
CA PRO A 310 46.34 4.84 18.03
C PRO A 310 46.38 4.30 19.46
N ASP A 311 47.52 4.50 20.15
CA ASP A 311 47.75 4.12 21.57
C ASP A 311 46.58 4.48 22.51
N LYS A 312 45.90 5.60 22.24
CA LYS A 312 44.71 6.04 22.96
C LYS A 312 43.64 4.94 23.06
N ARG A 313 43.33 4.23 21.96
CA ARG A 313 42.27 3.20 21.93
C ARG A 313 42.62 1.97 22.78
N TRP A 314 43.90 1.64 22.88
CA TRP A 314 44.43 0.55 23.71
C TRP A 314 44.51 0.95 25.19
N GLY A 315 44.69 2.24 25.49
CA GLY A 315 44.71 2.78 26.85
C GLY A 315 43.33 3.12 27.44
N GLN A 316 42.27 3.09 26.63
CA GLN A 316 40.90 3.39 27.07
C GLN A 316 40.20 2.15 27.64
N SER A 317 39.61 2.29 28.83
CA SER A 317 38.75 1.25 29.40
C SER A 317 37.38 1.26 28.71
N CYS A 318 36.92 0.08 28.29
CA CYS A 318 35.56 -0.11 27.78
C CYS A 318 34.55 0.02 28.93
N TYR A 319 33.58 0.94 28.83
CA TYR A 319 32.60 1.16 29.89
C TYR A 319 31.62 -0.02 30.09
N VAL A 320 31.46 -0.90 29.09
CA VAL A 320 30.57 -2.07 29.14
C VAL A 320 31.18 -3.22 29.95
N CYS A 321 32.48 -3.47 29.80
CA CYS A 321 33.16 -4.62 30.41
C CYS A 321 34.27 -4.22 31.39
N GLU A 322 34.28 -2.94 31.81
CA GLU A 322 35.20 -2.31 32.77
C GLU A 322 36.69 -2.66 32.56
N SER A 323 37.11 -2.81 31.30
CA SER A 323 38.42 -3.36 30.95
C SER A 323 39.02 -2.70 29.71
N GLY A 324 40.32 -2.41 29.73
CA GLY A 324 41.12 -2.00 28.57
C GLY A 324 41.79 -3.18 27.85
N ARG A 325 41.22 -4.40 27.92
CA ARG A 325 41.72 -5.57 27.20
C ARG A 325 41.18 -5.61 25.77
N GLY A 326 41.67 -4.70 24.93
CA GLY A 326 41.29 -4.58 23.53
C GLY A 326 41.50 -3.16 23.02
N CYS A 327 40.81 -2.82 21.93
CA CYS A 327 40.80 -1.51 21.30
C CYS A 327 39.41 -0.89 21.42
N ALA A 328 39.25 0.16 22.23
CA ALA A 328 37.99 0.85 22.41
C ALA A 328 37.74 1.94 21.35
N ILE A 329 36.51 2.01 20.83
CA ILE A 329 36.02 3.15 20.05
C ILE A 329 35.35 4.18 20.98
N ASP A 330 35.55 5.46 20.70
CA ASP A 330 34.91 6.56 21.42
C ASP A 330 33.43 6.67 21.04
N CYS A 331 32.57 7.03 21.99
CA CYS A 331 31.23 7.46 21.67
C CYS A 331 31.27 8.72 20.79
N SER A 332 30.58 8.68 19.66
CA SER A 332 30.63 9.71 18.61
C SER A 332 29.78 10.95 18.91
N GLU A 333 28.98 10.92 19.98
CA GLU A 333 28.24 12.08 20.49
C GLU A 333 29.21 13.15 21.04
N PRO A 334 29.17 14.41 20.54
CA PRO A 334 30.08 15.46 20.97
C PRO A 334 30.19 15.64 22.50
N LYS A 335 31.42 15.56 23.00
CA LYS A 335 31.80 15.67 24.43
C LYS A 335 31.40 14.45 25.29
N CYS A 336 30.90 13.36 24.72
CA CYS A 336 30.75 12.11 25.46
C CYS A 336 32.15 11.53 25.81
N PRO A 337 32.44 11.19 27.08
CA PRO A 337 33.72 10.61 27.47
C PRO A 337 33.76 9.07 27.43
N LEU A 338 32.62 8.42 27.14
CA LEU A 338 32.49 6.96 27.19
C LEU A 338 33.08 6.32 25.92
N ALA A 339 33.81 5.22 26.10
CA ALA A 339 34.39 4.41 25.02
C ALA A 339 34.11 2.92 25.28
N PHE A 340 34.02 2.11 24.22
CA PHE A 340 33.68 0.70 24.31
C PHE A 340 34.31 -0.14 23.19
N HIS A 341 34.56 -1.43 23.43
CA HIS A 341 34.98 -2.34 22.36
C HIS A 341 33.81 -2.63 21.42
N VAL A 342 34.06 -2.77 20.11
CA VAL A 342 33.04 -3.13 19.11
C VAL A 342 32.23 -4.36 19.53
N GLY A 343 32.90 -5.49 19.84
CA GLY A 343 32.21 -6.72 20.26
C GLY A 343 31.43 -6.59 21.58
N CYS A 344 31.85 -5.69 22.49
CA CYS A 344 31.08 -5.40 23.70
C CYS A 344 29.85 -4.52 23.39
N GLY A 345 29.95 -3.61 22.42
CA GLY A 345 28.82 -2.80 21.98
C GLY A 345 27.76 -3.63 21.27
N LEU A 346 28.16 -4.49 20.32
CA LEU A 346 27.24 -5.39 19.62
C LEU A 346 26.54 -6.39 20.55
N LYS A 347 27.18 -6.79 21.65
CA LYS A 347 26.56 -7.66 22.66
C LYS A 347 25.52 -6.93 23.54
N GLU A 348 25.66 -5.62 23.72
CA GLU A 348 24.71 -4.77 24.46
C GLU A 348 23.78 -3.97 23.54
N GLU A 349 23.63 -4.41 22.28
CA GLU A 349 22.75 -3.81 21.26
C GLU A 349 23.02 -2.31 21.00
N LEU A 350 24.28 -1.88 21.16
CA LEU A 350 24.68 -0.50 20.91
C LEU A 350 24.71 -0.18 19.41
N CYS A 351 24.23 1.01 19.05
CA CYS A 351 24.30 1.50 17.68
C CYS A 351 25.76 1.72 17.26
N ILE A 352 26.20 1.01 16.22
CA ILE A 352 27.49 1.18 15.54
C ILE A 352 27.24 1.22 14.03
N GLU A 353 27.29 2.42 13.45
CA GLU A 353 27.07 2.67 12.03
C GLU A 353 28.38 2.62 11.24
N TYR A 354 28.34 2.08 10.02
CA TYR A 354 29.40 2.22 9.01
C TYR A 354 28.84 3.02 7.82
N LYS A 355 29.48 4.13 7.46
CA LYS A 355 29.08 5.02 6.35
C LYS A 355 30.28 5.31 5.45
N GLU A 356 30.12 5.16 4.14
CA GLU A 356 31.18 5.44 3.17
C GLU A 356 31.33 6.96 2.93
N GLY A 357 32.51 7.50 3.24
CA GLY A 357 32.83 8.91 3.04
C GLY A 357 33.18 9.24 1.59
N ARG A 358 32.86 10.48 1.17
CA ARG A 358 32.99 11.00 -0.21
C ARG A 358 34.37 10.81 -0.87
N ASN A 359 35.43 10.56 -0.09
CA ASN A 359 36.81 10.40 -0.55
C ASN A 359 37.34 8.94 -0.46
N LYS A 360 36.46 7.92 -0.54
CA LYS A 360 36.78 6.49 -0.32
C LYS A 360 37.31 6.13 1.08
N GLY A 361 37.04 6.97 2.08
CA GLY A 361 37.37 6.67 3.48
C GLY A 361 36.12 6.20 4.23
N ALA A 362 36.20 5.10 4.96
CA ALA A 362 35.13 4.67 5.86
C ALA A 362 34.98 5.64 7.04
N VAL A 363 33.73 5.90 7.45
CA VAL A 363 33.39 6.61 8.68
C VAL A 363 32.59 5.64 9.54
N VAL A 364 33.11 5.30 10.72
CA VAL A 364 32.35 4.56 11.73
C VAL A 364 31.91 5.53 12.81
N ALA A 365 30.63 5.47 13.17
CA ALA A 365 30.06 6.17 14.32
C ALA A 365 29.51 5.15 15.32
N GLY A 366 29.90 5.24 16.58
CA GLY A 366 29.45 4.34 17.64
C GLY A 366 28.89 5.12 18.83
N PHE A 367 27.80 4.65 19.43
CA PHE A 367 27.12 5.36 20.51
C PHE A 367 27.05 4.52 21.78
N CYS A 368 27.46 5.08 22.92
CA CYS A 368 27.28 4.42 24.23
C CYS A 368 25.78 4.33 24.57
N LYS A 369 25.34 3.40 25.42
CA LYS A 369 23.92 3.08 25.70
C LYS A 369 22.97 4.28 25.76
N LYS A 370 23.22 5.26 26.62
CA LYS A 370 22.42 6.51 26.70
C LYS A 370 22.28 7.24 25.36
N HIS A 371 23.34 7.25 24.55
CA HIS A 371 23.35 7.88 23.23
C HIS A 371 22.98 6.92 22.10
N THR A 372 23.01 5.60 22.29
CA THR A 372 22.23 4.67 21.44
C THR A 372 20.75 4.97 21.64
N GLU A 373 20.26 5.00 22.87
CA GLU A 373 18.90 5.43 23.23
C GLU A 373 18.58 6.83 22.67
N SER A 374 19.53 7.79 22.70
CA SER A 374 19.30 9.15 22.16
C SER A 374 19.39 9.26 20.63
N THR A 375 20.25 8.46 19.96
CA THR A 375 20.35 8.44 18.48
C THR A 375 19.21 7.63 17.88
N VAL A 376 18.78 6.55 18.54
CA VAL A 376 17.50 5.88 18.31
C VAL A 376 16.37 6.91 18.44
N LEU A 377 16.26 7.65 19.55
CA LEU A 377 15.27 8.74 19.67
C LEU A 377 15.45 9.89 18.65
N ALA A 378 16.57 9.99 17.94
CA ALA A 378 16.82 10.99 16.88
C ALA A 378 16.50 10.48 15.46
N GLU A 379 16.58 9.17 15.20
CA GLU A 379 16.08 8.54 13.97
C GLU A 379 14.61 8.09 14.11
N GLU A 380 14.11 7.86 15.33
CA GLU A 380 12.71 7.54 15.65
C GLU A 380 11.75 8.75 15.61
N VAL A 381 12.25 9.96 15.36
CA VAL A 381 11.45 11.21 15.37
C VAL A 381 10.24 11.14 14.44
N TYR A 382 10.30 10.34 13.37
CA TYR A 382 9.12 9.84 12.67
C TYR A 382 9.40 8.59 11.85
N THR A 383 8.43 7.67 11.80
CA THR A 383 8.42 6.58 10.82
C THR A 383 7.60 7.00 9.60
N SER A 384 8.17 6.98 8.40
CA SER A 384 7.37 7.21 7.19
C SER A 384 6.47 6.00 6.89
N ALA A 385 5.19 6.26 6.67
CA ALA A 385 4.20 5.26 6.33
C ALA A 385 4.30 4.76 4.88
N ILE A 386 5.01 5.52 4.02
CA ILE A 386 5.13 5.27 2.58
C ILE A 386 6.49 4.67 2.20
N GLY A 387 6.50 3.99 1.05
CA GLY A 387 7.70 3.38 0.48
C GLY A 387 8.69 4.34 -0.18
N ASP A 388 8.25 5.55 -0.54
CA ASP A 388 9.07 6.59 -1.19
C ASP A 388 8.96 7.93 -0.43
N PRO A 389 9.57 8.05 0.77
CA PRO A 389 9.42 9.22 1.64
C PRO A 389 9.90 10.51 0.97
N GLY A 390 9.00 11.49 0.83
CA GLY A 390 9.27 12.74 0.15
C GLY A 390 9.50 12.59 -1.37
N MET A 391 9.06 11.48 -1.98
CA MET A 391 9.19 11.19 -3.42
C MET A 391 10.64 11.26 -3.94
N ARG A 392 11.61 10.82 -3.14
CA ARG A 392 13.05 11.05 -3.40
C ARG A 392 13.73 9.94 -4.19
N ARG A 393 13.09 8.79 -4.36
CA ARG A 393 13.66 7.61 -5.02
C ARG A 393 13.77 7.82 -6.54
N ASP A 394 14.99 7.73 -7.07
CA ASP A 394 15.24 7.85 -8.52
C ASP A 394 14.51 6.79 -9.38
N GLY A 395 14.26 5.58 -8.85
CA GLY A 395 13.50 4.54 -9.56
C GLY A 395 12.00 4.62 -9.25
N LEU A 396 11.25 5.39 -10.04
CA LEU A 396 9.84 5.72 -9.81
C LEU A 396 8.91 4.49 -9.85
N ARG A 397 7.76 4.64 -9.18
CA ARG A 397 6.59 3.76 -9.30
C ARG A 397 5.32 4.61 -9.34
N VAL A 398 4.67 4.69 -10.50
CA VAL A 398 3.38 5.37 -10.67
C VAL A 398 2.42 4.47 -11.47
N ALA A 399 1.17 4.40 -11.04
CA ALA A 399 0.08 3.82 -11.81
C ALA A 399 -1.03 4.85 -12.02
N ILE A 400 -1.81 4.67 -13.07
CA ILE A 400 -3.05 5.40 -13.31
C ILE A 400 -4.21 4.41 -13.35
N GLU A 401 -5.34 4.80 -12.76
CA GLU A 401 -6.65 4.21 -12.96
C GLU A 401 -7.60 5.29 -13.49
N ALA A 402 -8.51 4.95 -14.39
CA ALA A 402 -9.56 5.86 -14.84
C ALA A 402 -10.94 5.21 -14.83
N TRP A 403 -11.93 5.78 -14.15
CA TRP A 403 -13.26 5.17 -14.05
C TRP A 403 -14.40 6.20 -14.09
N ASN A 404 -15.54 5.77 -14.60
CA ASN A 404 -16.79 6.51 -14.47
C ASN A 404 -17.53 6.04 -13.20
N GLN A 405 -18.64 6.69 -12.85
CA GLN A 405 -19.24 6.55 -11.53
C GLN A 405 -19.51 5.09 -11.11
N CYS A 406 -19.16 4.74 -9.87
CA CYS A 406 -19.40 3.45 -9.21
C CYS A 406 -18.73 2.19 -9.82
N ASN A 407 -17.80 2.31 -10.78
CA ASN A 407 -16.98 1.22 -11.38
C ASN A 407 -17.69 0.05 -12.12
N GLU A 408 -18.95 -0.26 -11.86
CA GLU A 408 -19.63 -1.49 -12.32
C GLU A 408 -20.45 -1.30 -13.61
N VAL A 409 -19.75 -0.89 -14.68
CA VAL A 409 -20.32 -0.58 -16.02
C VAL A 409 -19.93 -1.61 -17.09
N GLY A 410 -19.62 -2.85 -16.68
CA GLY A 410 -18.98 -3.87 -17.52
C GLY A 410 -19.71 -4.29 -18.80
N GLU A 411 -21.00 -3.99 -18.95
CA GLU A 411 -21.80 -4.31 -20.14
C GLU A 411 -21.73 -3.23 -21.23
N GLU A 412 -21.48 -1.96 -20.89
CA GLU A 412 -21.35 -0.87 -21.86
C GLU A 412 -19.94 -0.81 -22.48
N ALA A 413 -18.92 -1.21 -21.72
CA ALA A 413 -17.51 -1.04 -22.07
C ALA A 413 -16.68 -2.36 -22.19
N PRO A 414 -17.21 -3.50 -22.68
CA PRO A 414 -16.51 -4.80 -22.61
C PRO A 414 -15.18 -4.83 -23.38
N ASN A 415 -15.06 -3.99 -24.42
CA ASN A 415 -13.85 -3.86 -25.23
C ASN A 415 -12.78 -2.94 -24.61
N MET A 416 -13.10 -2.16 -23.57
CA MET A 416 -12.22 -1.09 -23.06
C MET A 416 -11.18 -1.57 -22.02
N GLY A 417 -11.18 -2.87 -21.68
CA GLY A 417 -9.98 -3.59 -21.25
C GLY A 417 -9.24 -3.07 -20.01
N SER A 418 -9.97 -2.53 -19.02
CA SER A 418 -9.44 -1.86 -17.83
C SER A 418 -8.44 -0.73 -18.15
N PRO A 419 -8.85 0.55 -18.12
CA PRO A 419 -7.98 1.72 -18.12
C PRO A 419 -7.15 1.86 -16.81
N ARG A 420 -6.35 0.82 -16.51
CA ARG A 420 -5.25 0.84 -15.55
C ARG A 420 -3.94 0.64 -16.30
N ALA A 421 -2.94 1.46 -16.02
CA ALA A 421 -1.61 1.40 -16.61
C ALA A 421 -0.55 1.83 -15.58
N ALA A 422 0.72 1.45 -15.77
CA ALA A 422 1.79 1.84 -14.87
C ALA A 422 3.12 2.17 -15.57
N ASP A 423 3.91 3.05 -14.93
CA ASP A 423 5.32 3.29 -15.21
C ASP A 423 6.13 2.98 -13.96
N CYS A 424 7.01 1.98 -14.06
CA CYS A 424 7.74 1.41 -12.93
C CYS A 424 9.12 0.97 -13.40
N PHE A 425 10.19 1.64 -12.98
CA PHE A 425 11.56 1.34 -13.40
C PHE A 425 12.57 1.43 -12.25
N ASP A 426 13.63 0.62 -12.30
CA ASP A 426 14.82 0.88 -11.48
C ASP A 426 15.84 1.66 -12.32
N VAL A 427 16.56 2.61 -11.72
CA VAL A 427 17.74 3.22 -12.34
C VAL A 427 18.95 2.30 -12.13
N ASP A 428 19.66 2.04 -13.22
CA ASP A 428 20.92 1.32 -13.27
C ASP A 428 22.05 2.31 -13.58
N ASN A 429 23.06 2.30 -12.71
CA ASN A 429 24.22 3.20 -12.74
C ASN A 429 25.54 2.41 -12.86
N SER A 430 25.47 1.09 -13.12
CA SER A 430 26.63 0.19 -13.19
C SER A 430 27.55 0.46 -14.37
N THR A 431 27.03 1.01 -15.47
CA THR A 431 27.79 1.32 -16.70
C THR A 431 28.23 2.78 -16.76
N SER A 432 29.02 3.17 -17.76
CA SER A 432 29.38 4.58 -18.02
C SER A 432 28.18 5.49 -18.30
N HIS A 433 27.03 4.93 -18.70
CA HIS A 433 25.79 5.65 -18.96
C HIS A 433 24.69 5.21 -17.99
N LEU A 434 23.83 6.15 -17.59
CA LEU A 434 22.62 5.83 -16.81
C LEU A 434 21.63 5.09 -17.70
N LYS A 435 20.95 4.08 -17.13
CA LYS A 435 19.95 3.27 -17.82
C LYS A 435 18.71 3.10 -16.97
N LEU A 436 17.53 3.27 -17.57
CA LEU A 436 16.26 2.96 -16.91
C LEU A 436 15.87 1.52 -17.24
N ILE A 437 15.64 0.69 -16.22
CA ILE A 437 15.16 -0.69 -16.40
C ILE A 437 13.69 -0.76 -16.01
N HIS A 438 12.85 -0.52 -17.01
CA HIS A 438 11.39 -0.67 -16.95
C HIS A 438 10.98 -2.11 -16.56
N LYS A 439 10.03 -2.20 -15.62
CA LYS A 439 9.43 -3.44 -15.07
C LYS A 439 8.07 -3.76 -15.69
N VAL A 440 7.38 -2.72 -16.15
CA VAL A 440 6.12 -2.75 -16.89
C VAL A 440 6.44 -2.34 -18.33
N ASN A 441 5.80 -2.98 -19.32
CA ASN A 441 6.00 -2.69 -20.73
C ASN A 441 4.67 -2.50 -21.47
N GLU A 442 4.72 -2.07 -22.73
CA GLU A 442 3.53 -1.71 -23.51
C GLU A 442 2.49 -2.83 -23.59
N ARG A 443 2.92 -4.11 -23.64
CA ARG A 443 2.00 -5.25 -23.64
C ARG A 443 1.26 -5.40 -22.30
N ASP A 444 1.90 -5.06 -21.19
CA ASP A 444 1.31 -5.13 -19.85
C ASP A 444 0.21 -4.07 -19.68
N ASN A 445 0.50 -2.83 -20.09
CA ASN A 445 -0.47 -1.74 -20.05
C ASN A 445 -1.61 -1.95 -21.07
N LYS A 446 -1.34 -2.62 -22.21
CA LYS A 446 -2.34 -3.01 -23.21
C LYS A 446 -3.05 -4.36 -22.95
N LEU A 447 -2.86 -5.00 -21.79
CA LEU A 447 -3.70 -6.14 -21.39
C LEU A 447 -5.14 -5.66 -21.24
N GLY A 448 -6.06 -6.30 -21.96
CA GLY A 448 -7.50 -6.25 -21.78
C GLY A 448 -8.05 -7.66 -21.62
N ILE A 449 -9.37 -7.83 -21.71
CA ILE A 449 -10.01 -9.15 -21.60
C ILE A 449 -9.78 -9.94 -22.90
N LEU A 450 -10.26 -9.41 -24.03
CA LEU A 450 -10.26 -10.08 -25.35
C LEU A 450 -8.88 -10.36 -25.97
N ASN A 451 -7.79 -9.84 -25.40
CA ASN A 451 -6.42 -10.02 -25.92
C ASN A 451 -5.47 -10.68 -24.90
N SER A 452 -6.00 -11.19 -23.79
CA SER A 452 -5.18 -11.72 -22.70
C SER A 452 -4.64 -13.12 -23.02
N PRO A 453 -3.37 -13.43 -22.68
CA PRO A 453 -2.78 -14.75 -22.94
C PRO A 453 -3.14 -15.83 -21.90
N PHE A 454 -3.86 -15.48 -20.82
CA PHE A 454 -4.24 -16.39 -19.74
C PHE A 454 -5.71 -16.81 -19.91
N LYS A 455 -5.97 -18.10 -20.16
CA LYS A 455 -7.34 -18.63 -20.45
C LYS A 455 -8.27 -18.57 -19.25
N GLU A 456 -7.71 -18.49 -18.05
CA GLU A 456 -8.46 -18.34 -16.79
C GLU A 456 -9.16 -16.98 -16.71
N LEU A 457 -8.78 -16.01 -17.55
CA LEU A 457 -9.39 -14.68 -17.60
C LEU A 457 -10.65 -14.62 -18.47
N ASP A 458 -10.90 -15.61 -19.33
CA ASP A 458 -12.15 -15.76 -20.09
C ASP A 458 -13.37 -15.92 -19.16
N VAL A 459 -13.13 -16.23 -17.88
CA VAL A 459 -14.13 -16.44 -16.82
C VAL A 459 -14.27 -15.22 -15.89
N ILE A 460 -13.40 -14.21 -15.99
CA ILE A 460 -13.45 -13.03 -15.11
C ILE A 460 -14.44 -12.00 -15.65
N LYS A 461 -15.50 -11.72 -14.86
CA LYS A 461 -16.44 -10.61 -15.10
C LYS A 461 -15.71 -9.29 -15.33
N VAL A 462 -16.18 -8.49 -16.28
CA VAL A 462 -15.54 -7.24 -16.72
C VAL A 462 -15.21 -6.30 -15.54
N ASP A 463 -16.14 -6.17 -14.60
CA ASP A 463 -16.02 -5.30 -13.40
C ASP A 463 -14.88 -5.75 -12.46
N ARG A 464 -14.56 -7.05 -12.45
CA ARG A 464 -13.46 -7.64 -11.66
C ARG A 464 -12.12 -7.67 -12.39
N TYR A 465 -12.12 -7.69 -13.73
CA TYR A 465 -10.90 -7.60 -14.53
C TYR A 465 -10.10 -6.32 -14.20
N ALA A 466 -10.83 -5.25 -13.93
CA ALA A 466 -10.34 -3.95 -13.48
C ALA A 466 -9.38 -4.05 -12.27
N ALA A 467 -9.84 -4.63 -11.17
CA ALA A 467 -9.05 -4.81 -9.95
C ALA A 467 -7.95 -5.87 -10.12
N TRP A 468 -8.20 -6.92 -10.91
CA TRP A 468 -7.17 -7.92 -11.24
C TRP A 468 -5.95 -7.30 -11.94
N LYS A 469 -6.17 -6.40 -12.91
CA LYS A 469 -5.09 -5.72 -13.65
C LYS A 469 -4.24 -4.84 -12.73
N GLU A 470 -4.85 -4.21 -11.73
CA GLU A 470 -4.13 -3.47 -10.69
C GLU A 470 -3.19 -4.37 -9.89
N ILE A 471 -3.68 -5.52 -9.40
CA ILE A 471 -2.88 -6.49 -8.65
C ILE A 471 -1.75 -7.06 -9.51
N TYR A 472 -1.99 -7.28 -10.80
CA TYR A 472 -0.96 -7.70 -11.76
C TYR A 472 0.15 -6.65 -11.94
N LEU A 473 -0.21 -5.40 -12.22
CA LEU A 473 0.75 -4.30 -12.34
C LEU A 473 1.48 -4.06 -11.02
N GLY A 474 0.77 -4.11 -9.88
CA GLY A 474 1.32 -4.00 -8.54
C GLY A 474 2.40 -5.04 -8.25
N LYS A 475 2.16 -6.31 -8.59
CA LYS A 475 3.18 -7.39 -8.49
C LYS A 475 4.44 -7.10 -9.31
N LYS A 476 4.30 -6.52 -10.52
CA LYS A 476 5.45 -6.12 -11.36
C LYS A 476 6.19 -4.90 -10.81
N CYS A 477 5.45 -3.91 -10.33
CA CYS A 477 5.98 -2.69 -9.74
C CYS A 477 6.68 -2.95 -8.39
N GLN A 478 6.23 -3.94 -7.62
CA GLN A 478 6.63 -4.19 -6.23
C GLN A 478 8.10 -3.93 -5.90
N VAL A 479 8.30 -3.27 -4.75
CA VAL A 479 9.56 -3.05 -4.06
C VAL A 479 9.48 -3.74 -2.69
N TYR A 480 10.47 -4.54 -2.36
CA TYR A 480 10.61 -5.15 -1.03
C TYR A 480 11.14 -4.11 -0.04
N ASP A 481 10.48 -4.03 1.12
CA ASP A 481 10.68 -3.02 2.16
C ASP A 481 10.03 -3.50 3.47
N TYR A 482 10.39 -2.89 4.60
CA TYR A 482 9.86 -3.17 5.94
C TYR A 482 8.90 -2.06 6.39
N PRO A 483 7.78 -2.36 7.07
CA PRO A 483 7.32 -3.69 7.49
C PRO A 483 6.58 -4.48 6.40
N ARG A 484 6.33 -3.88 5.22
CA ARG A 484 5.62 -4.49 4.10
C ARG A 484 6.17 -4.02 2.75
N PRO A 485 6.17 -4.88 1.71
CA PRO A 485 6.49 -4.46 0.35
C PRO A 485 5.40 -3.56 -0.23
N TRP A 486 5.82 -2.54 -0.98
CA TRP A 486 4.95 -1.53 -1.58
C TRP A 486 5.01 -1.53 -3.11
N GLN A 487 4.07 -0.86 -3.77
CA GLN A 487 3.85 -0.92 -5.21
C GLN A 487 4.09 0.44 -5.90
N PHE A 488 3.15 1.38 -5.84
CA PHE A 488 3.18 2.63 -6.62
C PHE A 488 2.37 3.77 -5.97
N TRP A 489 2.69 5.00 -6.35
CA TRP A 489 1.74 6.12 -6.28
C TRP A 489 0.58 5.85 -7.24
N MET A 490 -0.66 6.00 -6.78
CA MET A 490 -1.84 5.82 -7.63
C MET A 490 -2.32 7.17 -8.14
N ILE A 491 -2.69 7.23 -9.42
CA ILE A 491 -3.31 8.39 -10.05
C ILE A 491 -4.75 8.00 -10.34
N MET A 492 -5.70 8.53 -9.57
CA MET A 492 -7.12 8.31 -9.82
C MET A 492 -7.62 9.42 -10.74
N LEU A 493 -8.08 9.02 -11.91
CA LEU A 493 -8.81 9.83 -12.85
C LEU A 493 -10.28 9.38 -12.79
N LYS A 494 -11.24 10.29 -12.61
CA LYS A 494 -12.66 9.92 -12.56
C LYS A 494 -13.54 10.85 -13.38
N SER A 495 -14.69 10.33 -13.81
CA SER A 495 -15.83 11.13 -14.27
C SER A 495 -17.07 10.79 -13.47
N GLY A 496 -17.82 11.81 -13.09
CA GLY A 496 -19.15 11.68 -12.48
C GLY A 496 -20.30 11.62 -13.47
N ASN A 497 -20.00 11.45 -14.77
CA ASN A 497 -21.03 11.07 -15.74
C ASN A 497 -21.63 9.72 -15.33
N MET A 498 -22.96 9.60 -15.42
CA MET A 498 -23.72 8.41 -15.06
C MET A 498 -24.97 8.27 -15.94
N ASP A 499 -25.02 7.24 -16.79
CA ASP A 499 -26.28 6.81 -17.41
C ASP A 499 -27.15 6.16 -16.33
N THR A 500 -28.15 6.91 -15.85
CA THR A 500 -29.02 6.46 -14.76
C THR A 500 -30.02 5.37 -15.20
N LEU A 501 -30.08 5.04 -16.49
CA LEU A 501 -30.94 3.99 -17.05
C LEU A 501 -30.17 2.69 -17.33
N ALA A 502 -28.90 2.77 -17.70
CA ALA A 502 -28.04 1.61 -17.97
C ALA A 502 -27.17 1.19 -16.76
N ALA A 503 -26.70 2.14 -15.96
CA ALA A 503 -25.70 1.87 -14.93
C ALA A 503 -26.24 1.06 -13.74
N LYS A 504 -25.41 0.14 -13.23
CA LYS A 504 -25.79 -0.83 -12.18
C LYS A 504 -25.37 -0.42 -10.77
N CYS A 505 -24.86 0.82 -10.63
CA CYS A 505 -24.38 1.45 -9.40
C CYS A 505 -25.30 1.15 -8.20
N PRO A 506 -24.86 0.36 -7.20
CA PRO A 506 -25.70 0.00 -6.07
C PRO A 506 -26.20 1.21 -5.27
N GLU A 507 -27.47 1.19 -4.84
CA GLU A 507 -28.03 2.20 -3.94
C GLU A 507 -27.70 1.83 -2.49
N ASN A 508 -26.68 2.45 -1.89
CA ASN A 508 -26.17 2.08 -0.55
C ASN A 508 -25.91 0.55 -0.41
N GLY A 509 -25.30 -0.09 -1.40
CA GLY A 509 -25.05 -1.54 -1.41
C GLY A 509 -26.24 -2.42 -1.81
N LYS A 510 -27.41 -1.86 -2.07
CA LYS A 510 -28.56 -2.59 -2.62
C LYS A 510 -28.56 -2.51 -4.13
N LYS A 511 -29.13 -3.52 -4.81
CA LYS A 511 -29.33 -3.48 -6.26
C LYS A 511 -30.23 -2.29 -6.63
N SER A 512 -29.65 -1.27 -7.26
CA SER A 512 -30.39 -0.12 -7.79
C SER A 512 -31.31 -0.55 -8.94
N LYS A 513 -32.27 0.31 -9.29
CA LYS A 513 -33.11 0.20 -10.48
C LYS A 513 -32.83 1.39 -11.39
N PRO A 514 -32.92 1.23 -12.72
CA PRO A 514 -32.94 2.34 -13.67
C PRO A 514 -33.85 3.48 -13.21
N PHE A 515 -33.33 4.69 -13.15
CA PHE A 515 -34.05 5.89 -12.71
C PHE A 515 -33.93 7.04 -13.74
N PRO A 516 -34.89 7.97 -13.81
CA PRO A 516 -34.88 9.03 -14.81
C PRO A 516 -33.60 9.89 -14.73
N PRO A 517 -33.01 10.30 -15.87
CA PRO A 517 -31.86 11.19 -15.89
C PRO A 517 -32.11 12.48 -15.10
N THR A 518 -31.09 12.95 -14.39
CA THR A 518 -31.18 14.15 -13.54
C THR A 518 -30.00 15.10 -13.79
N PRO A 519 -30.16 16.42 -13.59
CA PRO A 519 -29.04 17.37 -13.69
C PRO A 519 -27.88 17.13 -12.71
N ARG A 520 -28.03 16.22 -11.73
CA ARG A 520 -26.95 15.78 -10.83
C ARG A 520 -26.00 14.78 -11.49
N PHE A 521 -26.51 14.00 -12.45
CA PHE A 521 -25.81 12.89 -13.09
C PHE A 521 -25.80 13.14 -14.60
N PRO A 522 -24.84 13.95 -15.10
CA PRO A 522 -24.78 14.32 -16.51
C PRO A 522 -24.50 13.09 -17.37
N CYS A 523 -25.29 12.93 -18.43
CA CYS A 523 -25.10 11.92 -19.45
C CYS A 523 -25.72 12.41 -20.76
N PHE A 524 -25.04 12.15 -21.88
CA PHE A 524 -25.46 12.54 -23.23
C PHE A 524 -26.04 11.37 -24.05
N GLY A 525 -26.43 10.27 -23.37
CA GLY A 525 -26.90 9.03 -23.99
C GLY A 525 -25.76 8.06 -24.28
N GLU A 526 -25.90 7.27 -25.36
CA GLU A 526 -25.02 6.15 -25.69
C GLU A 526 -23.53 6.53 -25.61
N GLY A 527 -22.80 5.82 -24.74
CA GLY A 527 -21.37 6.03 -24.56
C GLY A 527 -20.99 7.15 -23.60
N CYS A 528 -21.91 7.72 -22.82
CA CYS A 528 -21.53 8.64 -21.73
C CYS A 528 -20.74 7.94 -20.61
N MET A 529 -20.84 6.60 -20.50
CA MET A 529 -20.04 5.75 -19.62
C MET A 529 -18.77 5.18 -20.27
N ASN A 530 -18.31 5.72 -21.39
CA ASN A 530 -17.04 5.33 -22.01
C ASN A 530 -15.82 5.66 -21.12
N MET A 531 -14.86 4.75 -21.07
CA MET A 531 -13.57 4.97 -20.40
C MET A 531 -12.65 5.86 -21.25
N PRO A 532 -11.79 6.72 -20.65
CA PRO A 532 -10.96 7.63 -21.41
C PRO A 532 -9.84 6.92 -22.19
N LEU A 533 -9.41 7.54 -23.29
CA LEU A 533 -8.20 7.15 -24.01
C LEU A 533 -6.97 7.54 -23.17
N ILE A 534 -6.24 6.56 -22.64
CA ILE A 534 -4.99 6.80 -21.90
C ILE A 534 -3.78 6.53 -22.79
N TYR A 535 -2.94 7.56 -22.96
CA TYR A 535 -1.65 7.49 -23.64
C TYR A 535 -0.51 7.59 -22.61
N HIS A 536 0.60 6.90 -22.88
CA HIS A 536 1.72 6.76 -21.95
C HIS A 536 3.06 7.07 -22.63
N ASN A 537 3.72 8.14 -22.20
CA ASN A 537 5.13 8.38 -22.46
C ASN A 537 5.97 7.72 -21.36
N TYR A 538 6.47 6.51 -21.65
CA TYR A 538 7.46 5.83 -20.81
C TYR A 538 8.60 6.76 -20.41
N THR A 539 8.95 6.72 -19.12
CA THR A 539 9.98 7.55 -18.53
C THR A 539 11.33 7.35 -19.25
N LYS A 540 11.96 8.46 -19.61
CA LYS A 540 13.23 8.55 -20.37
C LYS A 540 14.22 9.47 -19.66
N LEU A 541 15.50 9.25 -19.96
CA LEU A 541 16.59 10.15 -19.57
C LEU A 541 16.77 11.24 -20.64
N HIS A 542 16.96 12.47 -20.17
CA HIS A 542 17.20 13.67 -20.97
C HIS A 542 18.47 14.36 -20.44
N GLY A 543 19.36 14.76 -21.35
CA GLY A 543 20.72 15.24 -21.02
C GLY A 543 21.81 14.26 -21.47
N GLY A 544 23.07 14.74 -21.50
CA GLY A 544 24.21 13.95 -21.98
C GLY A 544 25.04 13.26 -20.88
N ASP A 545 25.10 13.86 -19.69
CA ASP A 545 26.03 13.49 -18.62
C ASP A 545 25.33 13.00 -17.35
N LYS A 546 26.00 12.14 -16.58
CA LYS A 546 25.43 11.52 -15.36
C LYS A 546 24.95 12.53 -14.31
N GLU A 547 25.69 13.62 -14.10
CA GLU A 547 25.48 14.51 -12.95
C GLU A 547 24.33 15.51 -13.11
N ASN A 548 23.79 15.68 -14.33
CA ASN A 548 22.67 16.58 -14.63
C ASN A 548 21.62 15.90 -15.55
N SER A 549 21.49 14.57 -15.44
CA SER A 549 20.48 13.81 -16.19
C SER A 549 19.10 14.01 -15.57
N ILE A 550 18.13 14.43 -16.40
CA ILE A 550 16.73 14.62 -16.01
C ILE A 550 15.93 13.39 -16.47
N MET A 551 15.11 12.84 -15.59
CA MET A 551 14.14 11.79 -15.92
C MET A 551 12.76 12.41 -16.09
N ARG A 552 12.08 12.17 -17.22
CA ARG A 552 10.72 12.64 -17.48
C ARG A 552 9.85 11.54 -18.11
N GLY A 553 8.59 11.45 -17.67
CA GLY A 553 7.54 10.62 -18.28
C GLY A 553 6.16 11.28 -18.16
N SER A 554 5.13 10.71 -18.79
CA SER A 554 3.75 11.21 -18.63
C SER A 554 2.66 10.19 -18.93
N PHE A 555 1.50 10.38 -18.28
CA PHE A 555 0.20 9.90 -18.75
C PHE A 555 -0.62 11.09 -19.27
N TYR A 556 -1.40 10.91 -20.32
CA TYR A 556 -2.26 11.96 -20.87
C TYR A 556 -3.41 11.37 -21.70
N GLY A 557 -4.48 12.13 -21.92
CA GLY A 557 -5.65 11.60 -22.60
C GLY A 557 -6.90 12.47 -22.58
N THR A 558 -8.01 11.87 -22.99
CA THR A 558 -9.33 12.51 -23.13
C THR A 558 -10.46 11.47 -23.00
N TRP A 559 -11.64 11.89 -22.54
CA TRP A 559 -12.86 11.08 -22.64
C TRP A 559 -13.61 11.32 -23.96
N ASP A 560 -13.34 12.42 -24.67
CA ASP A 560 -13.93 12.71 -25.97
C ASP A 560 -13.24 11.85 -27.05
N LEU A 561 -13.61 10.57 -27.12
CA LEU A 561 -12.93 9.51 -27.88
C LEU A 561 -12.70 9.79 -29.38
N LYS A 562 -13.40 10.78 -29.95
CA LYS A 562 -13.31 11.21 -31.35
C LYS A 562 -12.32 12.36 -31.57
N ALA A 563 -11.81 12.98 -30.52
CA ALA A 563 -10.95 14.16 -30.58
C ALA A 563 -9.48 13.83 -30.88
N ASP A 564 -8.76 14.79 -31.46
CA ASP A 564 -7.31 14.69 -31.62
C ASP A 564 -6.61 15.01 -30.30
N VAL A 565 -6.16 13.97 -29.60
CA VAL A 565 -5.45 14.10 -28.31
C VAL A 565 -4.20 15.00 -28.37
N THR A 566 -3.64 15.26 -29.56
CA THR A 566 -2.51 16.19 -29.73
C THR A 566 -2.92 17.67 -29.69
N LYS A 567 -4.23 17.95 -29.83
CA LYS A 567 -4.83 19.30 -29.77
C LYS A 567 -5.77 19.51 -28.59
N ALA A 568 -6.34 18.43 -28.04
CA ALA A 568 -7.35 18.41 -26.97
C ALA A 568 -7.09 19.35 -25.77
N SER A 569 -5.84 19.60 -25.40
CA SER A 569 -5.48 20.56 -24.34
C SER A 569 -5.90 22.00 -24.69
N ALA A 570 -5.71 22.42 -25.95
CA ALA A 570 -5.97 23.78 -26.45
C ALA A 570 -7.27 23.91 -27.26
N GLU A 571 -7.83 22.82 -27.76
CA GLU A 571 -9.07 22.79 -28.55
C GLU A 571 -10.31 23.01 -27.65
N ASN A 572 -11.21 23.92 -28.03
CA ASN A 572 -12.41 24.20 -27.22
C ASN A 572 -13.32 22.96 -27.14
N ASP A 573 -14.06 22.87 -26.03
CA ASP A 573 -15.05 21.83 -25.72
C ASP A 573 -14.56 20.38 -25.82
N THR A 574 -13.24 20.19 -25.61
CA THR A 574 -12.61 18.87 -25.56
C THR A 574 -12.02 18.63 -24.18
N SER A 575 -12.46 17.56 -23.51
CA SER A 575 -11.91 17.14 -22.22
C SER A 575 -10.45 16.73 -22.38
N TYR A 576 -9.61 17.04 -21.40
CA TYR A 576 -8.20 16.65 -21.45
C TYR A 576 -7.62 16.48 -20.05
N PHE A 577 -6.81 15.44 -19.86
CA PHE A 577 -5.95 15.33 -18.71
C PHE A 577 -4.50 15.13 -19.15
N SER A 578 -3.56 15.63 -18.36
CA SER A 578 -2.19 15.14 -18.39
C SER A 578 -1.55 15.20 -17.02
N LEU A 579 -0.79 14.15 -16.71
CA LEU A 579 0.13 14.08 -15.61
C LEU A 579 1.54 13.91 -16.18
N THR A 580 2.43 14.87 -15.92
CA THR A 580 3.86 14.72 -16.21
C THR A 580 4.64 14.62 -14.91
N TRP A 581 5.67 13.78 -14.88
CA TRP A 581 6.56 13.67 -13.72
C TRP A 581 8.00 13.91 -14.15
N GLU A 582 8.71 14.74 -13.38
CA GLU A 582 10.09 15.11 -13.62
C GLU A 582 10.94 15.02 -12.35
N LYS A 583 12.18 14.53 -12.49
CA LYS A 583 13.19 14.52 -11.43
C LYS A 583 14.60 14.52 -12.00
N GLU A 584 15.52 15.21 -11.33
CA GLU A 584 16.95 15.12 -11.61
C GLU A 584 17.58 13.92 -10.86
N VAL A 585 18.39 13.11 -11.55
CA VAL A 585 18.97 11.88 -10.98
C VAL A 585 19.82 12.21 -9.75
N GLY A 586 19.54 11.54 -8.63
CA GLY A 586 20.24 11.71 -7.36
C GLY A 586 19.89 12.97 -6.57
N LYS A 587 19.00 13.85 -7.08
CA LYS A 587 18.68 15.15 -6.46
C LYS A 587 17.17 15.35 -6.29
N GLY A 588 16.77 16.04 -5.22
CA GLY A 588 15.39 16.50 -4.98
C GLY A 588 14.32 15.41 -4.87
N SER A 589 13.06 15.88 -4.98
CA SER A 589 11.83 15.09 -5.11
C SER A 589 11.48 14.88 -6.60
N TRP A 590 10.64 13.89 -6.91
CA TRP A 590 9.80 13.96 -8.11
C TRP A 590 8.85 15.16 -8.00
N VAL A 591 8.63 15.85 -9.11
CA VAL A 591 7.59 16.88 -9.25
C VAL A 591 6.52 16.32 -10.17
N PHE A 592 5.31 16.11 -9.64
CA PHE A 592 4.14 15.69 -10.40
C PHE A 592 3.34 16.91 -10.82
N HIS A 593 3.39 17.24 -12.12
CA HIS A 593 2.60 18.30 -12.73
C HIS A 593 1.30 17.73 -13.29
N HIS A 594 0.19 18.27 -12.83
CA HIS A 594 -1.16 17.86 -13.14
C HIS A 594 -1.86 18.95 -13.95
N PHE A 595 -2.63 18.52 -14.96
CA PHE A 595 -3.52 19.36 -15.74
C PHE A 595 -4.83 18.58 -15.94
N LEU A 596 -5.96 19.22 -15.62
CA LEU A 596 -7.31 18.68 -15.84
C LEU A 596 -8.17 19.72 -16.55
N LYS A 597 -8.98 19.28 -17.52
CA LYS A 597 -9.90 20.09 -18.29
C LYS A 597 -11.18 19.34 -18.63
N THR A 598 -12.33 19.98 -18.43
CA THR A 598 -13.67 19.45 -18.77
C THR A 598 -14.13 19.85 -20.17
N SER A 599 -15.18 19.19 -20.66
CA SER A 599 -15.97 19.58 -21.84
C SER A 599 -17.46 19.62 -21.47
N SER A 600 -18.31 20.10 -22.38
CA SER A 600 -19.77 20.03 -22.20
C SER A 600 -20.30 18.58 -22.13
N ASN A 601 -19.60 17.64 -22.77
CA ASN A 601 -19.87 16.20 -22.69
C ASN A 601 -19.44 15.59 -21.35
N TYR A 602 -18.30 16.03 -20.82
CA TYR A 602 -17.73 15.56 -19.56
C TYR A 602 -17.48 16.74 -18.61
N PRO A 603 -18.57 17.32 -18.04
CA PRO A 603 -18.49 18.49 -17.16
C PRO A 603 -18.17 18.10 -15.71
N TRP A 604 -18.23 16.81 -15.35
CA TRP A 604 -17.89 16.32 -14.03
C TRP A 604 -16.69 15.37 -14.12
N LEU A 605 -15.50 15.89 -13.79
CA LEU A 605 -14.23 15.16 -13.84
C LEU A 605 -13.40 15.40 -12.58
N MET A 606 -12.58 14.42 -12.19
CA MET A 606 -11.65 14.49 -11.06
C MET A 606 -10.28 13.92 -11.43
N LEU A 607 -9.22 14.47 -10.84
CA LEU A 607 -7.84 13.97 -10.97
C LEU A 607 -7.11 14.10 -9.63
N TYR A 608 -6.65 12.96 -9.10
CA TYR A 608 -5.99 12.83 -7.80
C TYR A 608 -4.67 12.07 -7.88
N LEU A 609 -3.72 12.47 -7.04
CA LEU A 609 -2.55 11.72 -6.63
C LEU A 609 -2.81 11.11 -5.26
N ARG A 610 -2.74 9.77 -5.18
CA ARG A 610 -3.23 8.96 -4.06
C ARG A 610 -2.16 8.07 -3.45
N SER A 611 -2.26 7.86 -2.14
CA SER A 611 -1.30 7.08 -1.35
C SER A 611 -1.93 5.84 -0.70
N ASP A 612 -2.52 4.98 -1.54
CA ASP A 612 -3.22 3.76 -1.15
C ASP A 612 -2.39 2.81 -0.26
N ALA A 613 -3.08 2.10 0.62
CA ALA A 613 -2.55 0.95 1.34
C ALA A 613 -2.05 -0.16 0.40
N THR A 614 -0.99 -0.86 0.80
CA THR A 614 -0.42 -2.00 0.05
C THR A 614 -1.33 -3.23 -0.06
N SER A 615 -2.45 -3.24 0.65
CA SER A 615 -3.43 -4.33 0.74
C SER A 615 -4.71 -3.84 1.42
N GLY A 616 -5.88 -4.34 1.02
CA GLY A 616 -7.16 -4.00 1.64
C GLY A 616 -8.08 -3.23 0.70
N LEU A 617 -9.06 -2.54 1.30
CA LEU A 617 -10.03 -1.68 0.62
C LEU A 617 -9.56 -0.23 0.74
N SER A 618 -9.49 0.50 -0.38
CA SER A 618 -8.99 1.87 -0.46
C SER A 618 -9.86 2.69 -1.42
N GLY A 619 -9.89 4.03 -1.29
CA GLY A 619 -10.53 4.94 -2.26
C GLY A 619 -12.05 4.81 -2.48
N GLY A 620 -12.75 4.05 -1.62
CA GLY A 620 -14.17 3.69 -1.82
C GLY A 620 -14.41 2.40 -2.60
N TYR A 621 -13.36 1.64 -2.94
CA TYR A 621 -13.51 0.37 -3.63
C TYR A 621 -13.67 -0.80 -2.64
N HIS A 622 -14.68 -1.65 -2.86
CA HIS A 622 -14.85 -2.92 -2.14
C HIS A 622 -13.96 -4.06 -2.69
N TYR A 623 -13.03 -3.73 -3.59
CA TYR A 623 -12.04 -4.64 -4.17
C TYR A 623 -10.65 -4.45 -3.53
N GLN A 624 -9.79 -5.46 -3.63
CA GLN A 624 -8.41 -5.43 -3.11
C GLN A 624 -7.49 -4.53 -3.96
N THR A 625 -7.03 -3.41 -3.41
CA THR A 625 -6.15 -2.45 -4.10
C THR A 625 -4.66 -2.69 -3.83
N ARG A 626 -3.77 -1.98 -4.54
CA ARG A 626 -2.32 -1.92 -4.33
C ARG A 626 -1.82 -0.48 -4.34
N GLY A 627 -0.75 -0.19 -3.60
CA GLY A 627 -0.38 1.20 -3.32
C GLY A 627 1.00 1.42 -2.69
N MET A 628 1.20 2.60 -2.11
CA MET A 628 2.47 3.09 -1.58
C MET A 628 2.57 3.00 -0.05
N SER A 629 1.44 3.04 0.66
CA SER A 629 1.38 3.08 2.13
C SER A 629 1.60 1.70 2.75
N LYS A 630 2.87 1.42 3.08
CA LYS A 630 3.34 0.19 3.73
C LYS A 630 2.93 0.07 5.20
N ILE A 631 2.61 1.20 5.83
CA ILE A 631 1.88 1.30 7.10
C ILE A 631 0.57 2.03 6.82
N VAL A 632 -0.56 1.57 7.37
CA VAL A 632 -1.82 2.32 7.31
C VAL A 632 -1.85 3.32 8.47
N PRO A 633 -1.90 4.65 8.23
CA PRO A 633 -1.91 5.64 9.29
C PRO A 633 -3.17 5.52 10.17
N LYS A 634 -3.00 5.78 11.47
CA LYS A 634 -4.07 5.71 12.47
C LYS A 634 -4.19 7.03 13.23
N SER A 635 -5.39 7.57 13.35
CA SER A 635 -5.64 8.76 14.20
C SER A 635 -5.40 8.46 15.69
N PRO A 636 -4.89 9.41 16.48
CA PRO A 636 -4.46 10.77 16.09
C PRO A 636 -3.02 10.86 15.54
N ASN A 637 -2.32 9.72 15.40
CA ASN A 637 -0.86 9.65 15.46
C ASN A 637 -0.16 9.68 14.09
N PHE A 638 -0.55 10.63 13.24
CA PHE A 638 0.20 10.93 12.02
C PHE A 638 0.04 12.38 11.55
N LYS A 639 1.05 12.83 10.80
CA LYS A 639 1.05 14.04 9.99
C LYS A 639 1.17 13.70 8.51
N VAL A 640 0.87 14.64 7.63
CA VAL A 640 1.19 14.57 6.20
C VAL A 640 1.92 15.85 5.79
N ARG A 641 3.03 15.70 5.07
CA ARG A 641 3.88 16.78 4.57
C ARG A 641 3.95 16.70 3.05
N PHE A 642 3.90 17.83 2.36
CA PHE A 642 4.03 17.92 0.89
C PHE A 642 4.23 19.38 0.47
N THR A 643 4.74 19.59 -0.75
CA THR A 643 4.77 20.90 -1.42
C THR A 643 3.68 20.95 -2.48
N LEU A 644 2.89 22.03 -2.48
CA LEU A 644 1.83 22.30 -3.44
C LEU A 644 2.02 23.69 -4.07
N ASP A 645 1.85 23.76 -5.38
CA ASP A 645 1.76 24.99 -6.16
C ASP A 645 0.54 24.88 -7.09
N VAL A 646 -0.53 25.64 -6.81
CA VAL A 646 -1.70 25.75 -7.68
C VAL A 646 -1.44 26.86 -8.69
N LYS A 647 -1.39 26.50 -9.98
CA LYS A 647 -1.03 27.41 -11.07
C LYS A 647 -2.26 28.01 -11.73
N LYS A 648 -3.35 27.23 -11.78
CA LYS A 648 -4.61 27.64 -12.40
C LYS A 648 -5.81 26.90 -11.79
N GLY A 649 -6.90 27.62 -11.64
CA GLY A 649 -8.28 27.17 -11.45
C GLY A 649 -9.20 28.31 -11.91
N THR A 650 -10.38 28.01 -12.44
CA THR A 650 -11.14 28.96 -13.28
C THR A 650 -12.54 29.31 -12.78
N SER A 651 -13.27 28.41 -12.11
CA SER A 651 -14.59 28.69 -11.55
C SER A 651 -14.76 28.24 -10.09
N SER A 652 -15.82 28.76 -9.47
CA SER A 652 -16.32 28.37 -8.14
C SER A 652 -16.92 26.96 -8.06
N ARG A 653 -17.04 26.25 -9.20
CA ARG A 653 -17.43 24.83 -9.26
C ARG A 653 -16.24 23.88 -9.16
N SER A 654 -15.01 24.39 -9.33
CA SER A 654 -13.81 23.61 -9.08
C SER A 654 -13.55 23.46 -7.57
N GLN A 655 -13.50 22.23 -7.08
CA GLN A 655 -13.10 21.91 -5.70
C GLN A 655 -11.67 21.36 -5.73
N PHE A 656 -10.74 22.08 -5.13
CA PHE A 656 -9.37 21.60 -4.95
C PHE A 656 -9.20 21.10 -3.52
N TYR A 657 -8.87 19.83 -3.37
CA TYR A 657 -8.69 19.17 -2.10
C TYR A 657 -7.21 19.24 -1.70
N LEU A 658 -6.90 20.11 -0.74
CA LEU A 658 -5.57 20.18 -0.11
C LEU A 658 -5.25 18.88 0.67
N MET A 659 -6.30 18.20 1.12
CA MET A 659 -6.22 16.88 1.73
C MET A 659 -7.60 16.24 1.61
N ASP A 660 -7.67 15.09 0.93
CA ASP A 660 -8.74 14.11 1.07
C ASP A 660 -8.15 12.88 1.79
N ILE A 661 -8.88 12.31 2.75
CA ILE A 661 -8.52 11.07 3.42
C ILE A 661 -9.72 10.11 3.41
N GLY A 662 -9.49 8.93 2.86
CA GLY A 662 -10.51 7.89 2.69
C GLY A 662 -10.33 6.74 3.69
N SER A 663 -11.43 6.32 4.30
CA SER A 663 -11.49 5.19 5.24
C SER A 663 -12.77 4.37 5.07
N CYS A 664 -12.87 3.25 5.81
CA CYS A 664 -14.06 2.41 5.84
C CYS A 664 -14.27 1.78 7.23
N TRP A 665 -15.45 1.97 7.81
CA TRP A 665 -15.92 1.19 8.97
C TRP A 665 -17.44 1.05 8.97
N LYS A 666 -17.98 0.00 9.56
CA LYS A 666 -19.44 -0.18 9.71
C LYS A 666 -20.00 0.79 10.74
N ASN A 667 -21.26 1.22 10.61
CA ASN A 667 -21.90 2.15 11.56
C ASN A 667 -21.89 1.68 13.02
N ASN A 668 -21.74 0.37 13.27
CA ASN A 668 -21.60 -0.21 14.61
C ASN A 668 -20.16 -0.25 15.17
N GLY A 669 -19.22 0.45 14.54
CA GLY A 669 -17.82 0.55 14.97
C GLY A 669 -16.94 -0.66 14.62
N LYS A 670 -17.48 -1.68 13.91
CA LYS A 670 -16.68 -2.80 13.38
C LYS A 670 -15.90 -2.37 12.12
N PRO A 671 -14.72 -2.97 11.87
CA PRO A 671 -14.02 -2.81 10.59
C PRO A 671 -14.89 -3.22 9.39
N CYS A 672 -14.60 -2.62 8.23
CA CYS A 672 -15.17 -3.09 6.96
C CYS A 672 -14.68 -4.49 6.57
N ASN A 673 -15.47 -5.20 5.76
CA ASN A 673 -15.15 -6.57 5.32
C ASN A 673 -15.52 -6.89 3.86
N GLY A 674 -15.93 -5.91 3.06
CA GLY A 674 -16.41 -6.08 1.69
C GLY A 674 -17.91 -6.33 1.56
N ASP A 675 -18.66 -6.33 2.67
CA ASP A 675 -20.13 -6.33 2.63
C ASP A 675 -20.64 -4.91 2.36
N VAL A 676 -20.90 -4.63 1.09
CA VAL A 676 -21.37 -3.33 0.61
C VAL A 676 -22.67 -2.82 1.25
N THR A 677 -23.48 -3.71 1.85
CA THR A 677 -24.75 -3.32 2.48
C THR A 677 -24.58 -2.71 3.88
N THR A 678 -23.49 -3.06 4.59
CA THR A 678 -23.24 -2.57 5.97
C THR A 678 -21.87 -1.92 6.18
N ASP A 679 -20.95 -2.06 5.24
CA ASP A 679 -19.76 -1.21 5.14
C ASP A 679 -20.16 0.24 4.83
N VAL A 680 -19.35 1.19 5.30
CA VAL A 680 -19.53 2.62 5.02
C VAL A 680 -18.17 3.25 4.79
N THR A 681 -17.98 3.80 3.59
CA THR A 681 -16.79 4.58 3.24
C THR A 681 -16.92 5.99 3.80
N ARG A 682 -15.81 6.56 4.26
CA ARG A 682 -15.78 7.88 4.88
C ARG A 682 -14.65 8.75 4.36
N TYR A 683 -14.99 10.00 4.08
CA TYR A 683 -14.08 11.00 3.53
C TYR A 683 -14.00 12.24 4.43
N SER A 684 -12.82 12.84 4.51
CA SER A 684 -12.56 14.10 5.24
C SER A 684 -11.74 15.01 4.34
N GLU A 685 -12.38 16.06 3.83
CA GLU A 685 -11.93 16.79 2.65
C GLU A 685 -11.72 18.27 2.97
N MET A 686 -10.54 18.84 2.70
CA MET A 686 -10.26 20.27 2.86
C MET A 686 -10.25 20.97 1.49
N ILE A 687 -11.29 21.73 1.19
CA ILE A 687 -11.44 22.48 -0.07
C ILE A 687 -10.78 23.86 0.04
N ILE A 688 -9.77 24.15 -0.77
CA ILE A 688 -9.00 25.42 -0.69
C ILE A 688 -9.31 26.47 -1.75
N ASN A 689 -10.20 26.19 -2.71
CA ASN A 689 -10.67 27.23 -3.64
C ASN A 689 -11.39 28.34 -2.85
N PRO A 690 -10.91 29.60 -2.88
CA PRO A 690 -11.49 30.70 -2.09
C PRO A 690 -12.95 31.02 -2.46
N ASP A 691 -13.39 30.72 -3.68
CA ASP A 691 -14.72 31.05 -4.17
C ASP A 691 -15.81 30.09 -3.65
N VAL A 692 -15.43 28.91 -3.14
CA VAL A 692 -16.34 27.94 -2.51
C VAL A 692 -16.84 28.48 -1.18
N GLN A 693 -18.16 28.59 -0.99
CA GLN A 693 -18.78 29.14 0.22
C GLN A 693 -19.25 28.03 1.19
N SER A 694 -19.45 28.37 2.45
CA SER A 694 -20.03 27.46 3.45
C SER A 694 -21.50 27.19 3.15
N ASN A 695 -21.92 25.92 2.96
CA ASN A 695 -23.35 25.60 2.90
C ASN A 695 -23.92 25.49 4.33
N CYS A 696 -23.15 24.89 5.24
CA CYS A 696 -23.45 24.88 6.67
C CYS A 696 -23.60 26.31 7.21
N ASN A 697 -24.76 26.62 7.80
CA ASN A 697 -25.04 27.93 8.41
C ASN A 697 -26.19 27.83 9.44
N PRO A 698 -26.43 28.86 10.29
CA PRO A 698 -27.47 28.82 11.34
C PRO A 698 -28.92 28.64 10.86
N SER A 699 -29.18 28.67 9.55
CA SER A 699 -30.50 28.45 8.92
C SER A 699 -30.57 27.12 8.14
N HIS A 700 -29.46 26.62 7.58
CA HIS A 700 -29.34 25.26 7.03
C HIS A 700 -28.40 24.42 7.89
N LEU A 701 -28.97 23.80 8.93
CA LEU A 701 -28.26 22.88 9.83
C LEU A 701 -28.10 21.47 9.25
N SER A 702 -28.82 21.15 8.16
CA SER A 702 -28.79 19.88 7.41
C SER A 702 -27.40 19.50 6.91
N ASP A 703 -26.63 20.53 6.52
CA ASP A 703 -25.29 20.45 5.96
C ASP A 703 -24.20 20.66 7.02
N CYS A 704 -24.59 20.85 8.28
CA CYS A 704 -23.69 21.00 9.41
C CYS A 704 -23.55 19.67 10.17
N PRO A 705 -22.33 19.21 10.50
CA PRO A 705 -22.15 18.07 11.38
C PRO A 705 -22.71 18.38 12.77
N PRO A 706 -23.35 17.43 13.48
CA PRO A 706 -23.95 17.67 14.79
C PRO A 706 -23.02 18.34 15.81
N TYR A 707 -21.72 18.04 15.79
CA TYR A 707 -20.76 18.63 16.72
C TYR A 707 -19.48 19.10 16.04
N HIS A 708 -19.01 20.27 16.45
CA HIS A 708 -17.61 20.67 16.33
C HIS A 708 -16.85 20.21 17.59
N THR A 709 -15.60 19.78 17.43
CA THR A 709 -14.70 19.46 18.55
C THR A 709 -13.44 20.31 18.44
N PHE A 710 -13.23 21.20 19.40
CA PHE A 710 -11.98 21.95 19.53
C PHE A 710 -10.84 21.03 20.00
N ARG A 711 -9.59 21.43 19.74
CA ARG A 711 -8.38 20.62 20.04
C ARG A 711 -8.21 20.27 21.52
N ASN A 712 -8.78 21.09 22.42
CA ASN A 712 -8.83 20.85 23.86
C ASN A 712 -9.93 19.84 24.29
N GLY A 713 -10.65 19.23 23.34
CA GLY A 713 -11.75 18.29 23.58
C GLY A 713 -13.11 18.94 23.85
N THR A 714 -13.22 20.28 23.87
CA THR A 714 -14.51 20.96 24.02
C THR A 714 -15.39 20.70 22.79
N ARG A 715 -16.61 20.19 23.03
CA ARG A 715 -17.59 19.91 21.96
C ARG A 715 -18.73 20.92 22.00
N ILE A 716 -19.00 21.57 20.87
CA ILE A 716 -20.13 22.47 20.67
C ILE A 716 -21.11 21.84 19.69
N HIS A 717 -22.41 21.94 19.97
CA HIS A 717 -23.48 21.39 19.15
C HIS A 717 -23.92 22.39 18.08
N ARG A 718 -24.33 21.92 16.88
CA ARG A 718 -24.75 22.78 15.75
C ARG A 718 -25.97 23.68 15.99
N THR A 719 -26.67 23.53 17.12
CA THR A 719 -27.75 24.44 17.55
C THR A 719 -27.24 25.63 18.38
N ASP A 720 -25.98 25.60 18.84
CA ASP A 720 -25.34 26.74 19.50
C ASP A 720 -24.88 27.76 18.46
N LYS A 721 -25.77 28.73 18.20
CA LYS A 721 -25.56 29.76 17.17
C LYS A 721 -24.45 30.77 17.49
N GLU A 722 -23.94 30.77 18.71
CA GLU A 722 -22.90 31.72 19.15
C GLU A 722 -21.50 31.10 19.09
N ASN A 723 -21.37 29.80 19.38
CA ASN A 723 -20.07 29.13 19.53
C ASN A 723 -19.75 28.09 18.45
N PHE A 724 -20.71 27.65 17.62
CA PHE A 724 -20.44 26.69 16.55
C PHE A 724 -19.79 27.39 15.33
N PRO A 725 -18.63 26.94 14.83
CA PRO A 725 -17.93 27.59 13.72
C PRO A 725 -18.52 27.16 12.37
N TYR A 726 -19.71 27.65 12.03
CA TYR A 726 -20.44 27.29 10.79
C TYR A 726 -19.58 27.46 9.54
N GLU A 727 -18.92 28.61 9.39
CA GLU A 727 -18.09 28.98 8.23
C GLU A 727 -16.87 28.06 8.00
N ALA A 728 -16.58 27.15 8.92
CA ALA A 728 -15.48 26.19 8.83
C ALA A 728 -15.84 24.92 8.03
N TYR A 729 -17.12 24.69 7.75
CA TYR A 729 -17.67 23.47 7.14
C TYR A 729 -18.36 23.81 5.81
N HIS A 730 -17.92 23.23 4.69
CA HIS A 730 -18.70 23.33 3.45
C HIS A 730 -19.98 22.50 3.58
N MET A 731 -19.85 21.22 3.89
CA MET A 731 -20.95 20.25 3.95
C MET A 731 -20.59 19.04 4.83
N HIS A 732 -21.57 18.53 5.58
CA HIS A 732 -21.59 17.16 6.12
C HIS A 732 -22.79 16.43 5.54
N CYS A 733 -22.60 15.16 5.15
CA CYS A 733 -23.70 14.28 4.80
C CYS A 733 -23.54 12.90 5.45
N PHE A 734 -24.65 12.33 5.90
CA PHE A 734 -24.71 11.04 6.59
C PHE A 734 -24.78 9.86 5.61
N PRO A 735 -24.34 8.65 5.99
CA PRO A 735 -24.52 7.47 5.15
C PRO A 735 -25.98 7.02 5.14
N GLY A 736 -26.49 6.59 3.98
CA GLY A 736 -27.91 6.21 3.79
C GLY A 736 -28.37 5.01 4.63
N ASN A 737 -27.44 4.29 5.28
CA ASN A 737 -27.71 3.24 6.26
C ASN A 737 -27.58 3.70 7.73
N ALA A 738 -27.47 5.00 8.01
CA ALA A 738 -27.46 5.57 9.36
C ALA A 738 -28.86 5.61 10.00
N LYS A 739 -29.14 4.65 10.90
CA LYS A 739 -30.46 4.48 11.52
C LYS A 739 -30.82 5.54 12.56
N TYR A 740 -29.83 6.22 13.13
CA TYR A 740 -30.00 7.16 14.25
C TYR A 740 -29.39 8.54 13.94
N ALA A 741 -29.24 8.89 12.66
CA ALA A 741 -28.72 10.19 12.25
C ALA A 741 -29.69 11.32 12.63
N GLU A 742 -29.14 12.36 13.26
CA GLU A 742 -29.85 13.44 13.95
C GLU A 742 -30.50 14.45 12.98
N GLU A 743 -31.76 14.82 13.22
CA GLU A 743 -32.46 15.82 12.42
C GLU A 743 -32.07 17.28 12.78
N PRO A 744 -32.01 18.19 11.80
CA PRO A 744 -32.16 17.97 10.37
C PRO A 744 -30.89 17.33 9.77
N LYS A 745 -31.03 16.45 8.77
CA LYS A 745 -29.88 15.84 8.09
C LYS A 745 -30.00 15.82 6.57
N ASN A 746 -28.85 15.94 5.90
CA ASN A 746 -28.68 15.48 4.52
C ASN A 746 -27.98 14.12 4.51
N PHE A 747 -28.46 13.21 3.67
CA PHE A 747 -27.72 11.97 3.34
C PHE A 747 -26.77 12.25 2.17
N CYS A 748 -25.64 11.55 2.13
CA CYS A 748 -24.79 11.55 0.95
C CYS A 748 -25.54 10.89 -0.22
N ASP A 749 -25.08 11.13 -1.45
CA ASP A 749 -25.69 10.44 -2.57
C ASP A 749 -25.46 8.92 -2.45
N PRO A 750 -26.45 8.10 -2.84
CA PRO A 750 -26.41 6.68 -2.58
C PRO A 750 -25.77 5.86 -3.71
N TYR A 751 -25.33 6.50 -4.81
CA TYR A 751 -24.95 5.85 -6.07
C TYR A 751 -23.46 6.01 -6.42
N SER A 752 -22.77 7.01 -5.86
CA SER A 752 -21.37 7.32 -6.22
C SER A 752 -20.37 6.22 -5.89
N ASN A 753 -20.57 5.46 -4.81
CA ASN A 753 -19.79 4.28 -4.46
C ASN A 753 -20.70 3.06 -4.22
N PRO A 754 -20.19 1.83 -4.36
CA PRO A 754 -21.00 0.62 -4.21
C PRO A 754 -21.58 0.40 -2.82
N GLN A 755 -21.09 1.13 -1.80
CA GLN A 755 -21.55 1.10 -0.42
C GLN A 755 -21.79 2.52 0.09
N ALA A 756 -22.60 2.66 1.14
CA ALA A 756 -22.98 3.96 1.68
C ALA A 756 -21.76 4.83 2.07
N GLN A 757 -21.90 6.16 1.91
CA GLN A 757 -20.82 7.12 2.13
C GLN A 757 -21.14 8.09 3.28
N GLU A 758 -20.13 8.47 4.07
CA GLU A 758 -20.17 9.69 4.88
C GLU A 758 -19.10 10.67 4.38
N ILE A 759 -19.47 11.90 4.08
CA ILE A 759 -18.54 12.93 3.60
C ILE A 759 -18.58 14.10 4.57
N LEU A 760 -17.40 14.62 4.93
CA LEU A 760 -17.24 15.84 5.71
C LEU A 760 -16.24 16.78 5.02
N GLN A 761 -16.79 17.78 4.34
CA GLN A 761 -16.03 18.83 3.65
C GLN A 761 -15.85 20.05 4.56
N ILE A 762 -14.61 20.47 4.75
CA ILE A 762 -14.19 21.64 5.51
C ILE A 762 -13.47 22.66 4.61
N VAL A 763 -13.45 23.91 5.05
CA VAL A 763 -12.89 25.06 4.32
C VAL A 763 -11.97 25.91 5.22
N PRO A 764 -11.05 26.72 4.65
CA PRO A 764 -10.08 27.51 5.40
C PRO A 764 -10.70 28.42 6.47
N HIS A 765 -10.39 28.14 7.73
CA HIS A 765 -10.97 28.83 8.90
C HIS A 765 -10.00 28.77 10.10
N PRO A 766 -9.93 29.80 10.98
CA PRO A 766 -8.93 29.85 12.04
C PRO A 766 -8.90 28.67 13.01
N VAL A 767 -10.04 27.98 13.21
CA VAL A 767 -10.13 26.78 14.08
C VAL A 767 -9.31 25.58 13.57
N TRP A 768 -8.90 25.59 12.29
CA TRP A 768 -8.04 24.56 11.70
C TRP A 768 -6.55 24.89 11.80
N GLY A 769 -6.19 26.14 12.09
CA GLY A 769 -4.80 26.61 12.11
C GLY A 769 -3.92 25.91 13.16
N GLU A 770 -4.51 25.46 14.28
CA GLU A 770 -3.80 24.67 15.28
C GLU A 770 -3.27 23.31 14.75
N TYR A 771 -3.90 22.78 13.70
CA TYR A 771 -3.52 21.53 13.04
C TYR A 771 -2.62 21.77 11.81
N GLY A 772 -2.15 23.00 11.58
CA GLY A 772 -1.32 23.38 10.42
C GLY A 772 -2.10 23.66 9.13
N TYR A 773 -3.43 23.59 9.15
CA TYR A 773 -4.29 23.77 7.98
C TYR A 773 -4.54 25.26 7.65
N PRO A 774 -5.00 25.58 6.41
CA PRO A 774 -5.43 26.91 5.98
C PRO A 774 -6.35 27.62 6.99
N THR A 775 -6.04 28.90 7.25
CA THR A 775 -6.78 29.73 8.21
C THR A 775 -7.71 30.74 7.55
N LYS A 776 -7.47 31.06 6.29
CA LYS A 776 -8.19 32.05 5.48
C LYS A 776 -8.35 31.55 4.06
N LYS A 777 -9.45 31.95 3.42
CA LYS A 777 -9.67 31.74 1.98
C LYS A 777 -8.47 32.30 1.18
N GLY A 778 -7.90 31.47 0.31
CA GLY A 778 -6.72 31.79 -0.49
C GLY A 778 -5.37 31.33 0.09
N ASP A 779 -5.30 30.90 1.36
CA ASP A 779 -4.09 30.24 1.91
C ASP A 779 -3.74 28.99 1.08
N GLY A 780 -2.62 29.00 0.34
CA GLY A 780 -2.18 27.91 -0.53
C GLY A 780 -2.80 27.87 -1.93
N TRP A 781 -3.48 28.94 -2.35
CA TRP A 781 -4.11 29.03 -3.67
C TRP A 781 -3.17 29.65 -4.73
N ILE A 782 -3.74 30.10 -5.85
CA ILE A 782 -3.01 30.62 -7.01
C ILE A 782 -2.08 31.76 -6.61
N GLY A 783 -0.77 31.57 -6.83
CA GLY A 783 0.28 32.53 -6.48
C GLY A 783 0.83 32.43 -5.05
N ASP A 784 0.36 31.46 -4.26
CA ASP A 784 0.79 31.20 -2.88
C ASP A 784 1.28 29.74 -2.71
N PRO A 785 2.37 29.34 -3.39
CA PRO A 785 2.92 27.98 -3.31
C PRO A 785 3.52 27.71 -1.93
N ARG A 786 3.18 26.57 -1.33
CA ARG A 786 3.54 26.24 0.07
C ARG A 786 3.97 24.80 0.25
N THR A 787 4.95 24.59 1.11
CA THR A 787 5.17 23.29 1.76
C THR A 787 4.33 23.23 3.03
N TRP A 788 3.39 22.30 3.06
CA TRP A 788 2.48 22.06 4.17
C TRP A 788 3.04 20.96 5.08
N GLU A 789 2.78 21.08 6.39
CA GLU A 789 2.87 19.98 7.35
C GLU A 789 1.59 19.99 8.18
N LEU A 790 0.71 19.04 7.90
CA LEU A 790 -0.65 18.98 8.44
C LEU A 790 -0.75 17.92 9.53
N GLU A 791 -1.34 18.23 10.68
CA GLU A 791 -1.67 17.26 11.74
C GLU A 791 -2.94 16.46 11.41
N VAL A 792 -2.95 15.83 10.23
CA VAL A 792 -4.08 15.11 9.65
C VAL A 792 -4.67 14.08 10.61
N GLY A 793 -3.83 13.35 11.36
CA GLY A 793 -4.29 12.41 12.37
C GLY A 793 -5.08 13.06 13.50
N LYS A 794 -4.59 14.17 14.06
CA LYS A 794 -5.26 14.88 15.17
C LYS A 794 -6.55 15.58 14.70
N LEU A 795 -6.55 16.20 13.52
CA LEU A 795 -7.78 16.79 12.96
C LEU A 795 -8.82 15.70 12.69
N SER A 796 -8.45 14.63 11.98
CA SER A 796 -9.33 13.49 11.69
C SER A 796 -9.78 12.71 12.93
N GLN A 797 -9.19 12.95 14.11
CA GLN A 797 -9.67 12.46 15.40
C GLN A 797 -10.74 13.37 16.03
N ALA A 798 -10.64 14.69 15.83
CA ALA A 798 -11.56 15.70 16.36
C ALA A 798 -12.84 15.84 15.52
N LEU A 799 -12.74 15.63 14.19
CA LEU A 799 -13.88 15.69 13.27
C LEU A 799 -14.98 14.67 13.65
N TYR A 800 -16.24 15.09 13.46
CA TYR A 800 -17.40 14.24 13.66
C TYR A 800 -17.52 13.22 12.53
N PHE A 801 -17.80 11.96 12.90
CA PHE A 801 -18.27 10.94 11.99
C PHE A 801 -19.36 10.13 12.69
N TYR A 802 -20.41 9.77 11.98
CA TYR A 802 -21.56 9.05 12.48
C TYR A 802 -21.17 7.63 12.92
N GLN A 803 -21.71 7.24 14.08
CA GLN A 803 -21.64 5.89 14.63
C GLN A 803 -22.93 5.61 15.41
N ASP A 804 -23.46 4.39 15.34
CA ASP A 804 -24.71 4.01 16.01
C ASP A 804 -24.59 4.18 17.54
N PRO A 805 -25.56 4.81 18.22
CA PRO A 805 -25.50 5.04 19.68
C PRO A 805 -25.27 3.77 20.49
N GLY A 806 -24.43 3.86 21.53
CA GLY A 806 -24.10 2.75 22.42
C GLY A 806 -23.08 1.75 21.89
N THR A 807 -22.53 1.95 20.68
CA THR A 807 -21.49 1.07 20.11
C THR A 807 -20.07 1.49 20.54
N LYS A 808 -19.09 0.56 20.48
CA LYS A 808 -17.69 0.83 20.88
C LYS A 808 -17.08 1.86 19.91
N PRO A 809 -16.47 2.97 20.37
CA PRO A 809 -15.77 3.91 19.50
C PRO A 809 -14.75 3.22 18.58
N VAL A 810 -14.79 3.61 17.30
CA VAL A 810 -13.91 3.06 16.27
C VAL A 810 -12.48 3.59 16.37
N ASP A 811 -11.51 2.70 16.14
CA ASP A 811 -10.12 3.04 15.91
C ASP A 811 -9.95 3.50 14.44
N ARG A 812 -9.83 4.81 14.19
CA ARG A 812 -9.81 5.40 12.84
C ARG A 812 -8.48 5.14 12.12
N HIS A 813 -8.51 4.46 10.97
CA HIS A 813 -7.36 4.13 10.13
C HIS A 813 -7.61 4.64 8.70
N TRP A 814 -6.60 5.18 8.03
CA TRP A 814 -6.77 5.89 6.75
C TRP A 814 -5.98 5.22 5.61
N PRO A 815 -6.54 4.19 4.94
CA PRO A 815 -5.91 3.50 3.82
C PRO A 815 -5.82 4.34 2.53
N SER A 816 -6.45 5.52 2.47
CA SER A 816 -6.38 6.49 1.37
C SER A 816 -5.95 7.85 1.92
N ILE A 817 -4.95 8.48 1.31
CA ILE A 817 -4.49 9.83 1.64
C ILE A 817 -4.09 10.49 0.32
N ASP A 818 -4.91 11.45 -0.09
CA ASP A 818 -5.16 11.79 -1.49
C ASP A 818 -5.15 13.32 -1.67
N LEU A 819 -4.62 13.79 -2.80
CA LEU A 819 -4.41 15.20 -3.15
C LEU A 819 -4.81 15.45 -4.59
N GLY A 820 -5.64 16.44 -4.87
CA GLY A 820 -6.08 16.70 -6.25
C GLY A 820 -7.27 17.63 -6.35
N ALA A 821 -7.98 17.55 -7.45
CA ALA A 821 -9.11 18.42 -7.73
C ALA A 821 -10.22 17.75 -8.53
N GLU A 822 -11.42 18.29 -8.34
CA GLU A 822 -12.67 17.95 -8.98
C GLU A 822 -13.29 19.20 -9.60
N VAL A 823 -13.90 19.04 -10.77
CA VAL A 823 -14.81 20.03 -11.35
C VAL A 823 -16.21 19.47 -11.24
N TYR A 824 -17.08 20.09 -10.43
CA TYR A 824 -18.45 19.60 -10.24
C TYR A 824 -19.41 20.24 -11.26
N ILE A 825 -19.71 19.48 -12.33
CA ILE A 825 -20.69 19.79 -13.37
C ILE A 825 -20.49 21.21 -13.96
N ASP A 826 -19.29 21.46 -14.48
CA ASP A 826 -18.91 22.72 -15.14
C ASP A 826 -18.00 22.45 -16.36
N GLY A 827 -18.28 23.12 -17.48
CA GLY A 827 -17.70 22.78 -18.80
C GLY A 827 -16.61 23.76 -19.24
N ASN A 828 -15.55 23.24 -19.87
CA ASN A 828 -14.36 24.00 -20.31
C ASN A 828 -13.51 24.61 -19.17
N GLU A 829 -13.73 24.16 -17.94
CA GLU A 829 -12.87 24.49 -16.79
C GLU A 829 -11.47 23.94 -16.97
N ILE A 830 -10.45 24.62 -16.43
CA ILE A 830 -9.05 24.19 -16.52
C ILE A 830 -8.33 24.39 -15.17
N LEU A 831 -7.89 23.28 -14.59
CA LEU A 831 -7.10 23.22 -13.37
C LEU A 831 -5.66 22.79 -13.68
N GLU A 832 -4.67 23.45 -13.07
CA GLU A 832 -3.26 23.12 -13.23
C GLU A 832 -2.50 23.29 -11.90
N TRP A 833 -1.72 22.28 -11.49
CA TRP A 833 -0.96 22.31 -10.24
C TRP A 833 0.29 21.41 -10.27
N THR A 834 1.19 21.58 -9.30
CA THR A 834 2.29 20.65 -9.03
C THR A 834 2.31 20.17 -7.58
N VAL A 835 2.64 18.90 -7.38
CA VAL A 835 2.89 18.28 -6.06
C VAL A 835 4.32 17.71 -6.01
N SER A 836 5.02 17.91 -4.89
CA SER A 836 6.32 17.27 -4.59
C SER A 836 6.47 17.01 -3.08
N ASP A 837 7.55 16.34 -2.68
CA ASP A 837 7.97 16.13 -1.28
C ASP A 837 6.91 15.47 -0.37
N LEU A 838 5.98 14.71 -0.95
CA LEU A 838 4.89 14.05 -0.22
C LEU A 838 5.46 12.97 0.71
N ASP A 839 5.17 13.08 2.00
CA ASP A 839 5.57 12.17 3.06
C ASP A 839 4.44 12.03 4.09
N ILE A 840 4.19 10.79 4.55
CA ILE A 840 3.16 10.49 5.55
C ILE A 840 3.89 10.00 6.80
N ILE A 841 3.76 10.79 7.87
CA ILE A 841 4.69 10.84 9.00
C ILE A 841 3.98 10.24 10.22
N ILE A 842 4.26 8.99 10.59
CA ILE A 842 3.73 8.38 11.81
C ILE A 842 4.47 8.97 13.01
N THR A 843 3.70 9.57 13.93
CA THR A 843 4.20 10.11 15.19
C THR A 843 3.97 9.11 16.32
N ARG A 844 4.88 9.02 17.28
CA ARG A 844 4.62 8.24 18.51
C ARG A 844 3.77 9.05 19.50
N ASP A 845 3.19 8.37 20.48
CA ASP A 845 2.48 9.03 21.58
C ASP A 845 3.47 9.72 22.54
N ASP A 846 3.42 11.05 22.59
CA ASP A 846 4.05 11.85 23.65
C ASP A 846 3.29 11.62 24.98
N ASN A 847 3.69 10.61 25.77
CA ASN A 847 3.16 10.28 27.11
C ASN A 847 3.92 10.99 28.24
#